data_AF-A0A1V1PH39-F1
#
_entry.id   AF-A0A1V1PH39-F1
#
_cell.length_a   1.000
_cell.length_b   1.000
_cell.length_c   1.000
_cell.angle_alpha   90.00
_cell.angle_beta   90.00
_cell.angle_gamma   90.00
#
_symmetry.space_group_name_H-M   'P 1'
#
loop_
_entity.id
_entity.type
_entity.pdbx_description
1 polymer ?
#
loop_
_entity_poly.entity_id
_entity_poly.type
_entity_poly.pdbx_seq_one_letter_code
_entity_poly.pdbx_strand_id
1 'polypeptide(L)'
;MLLKGKLIAESPIYRGNARKTLFTRDGDGKQRLVSLSGEISGTAQALMDAFIGKSRNGKNIGLINALWERLYDSAMPDTLIRRVECKLAKEAYSSNNFFDLRMGIRLNEDRSAAEANANYKMETVFKNSVFDFSMDINDSLIRRGDLLSQLYYVLEEIKAGRFWFGAGKTKGLGRCLLQLSKDIPKPLKHPSIITNANHLTIGIDIDAANPLLVGWNWGKIDPNIPAFAAIEGKILLEGLRGIPAPITKRLNMSIGGPISSPEGWKGKFKQFLPKAILAWLLEQGGKEKTAWVFPSAGMSKLSKGKYPLQKKLLTKVKKMADKQFDTKDAAIEAFNEALGKDAKKAKRALDILVESKSESQALDKETWQQISAPLGFDDAAFEEVSPLLSDEAELLKKIEKLLAPAYTQIMQQIDRQIKLIQSDAWIDMEISIREEHIMIKEMVGDGKISEWDWGEANSPPKGIKSATWKEFMVSHSRVRYKHMKNRTNLAKSIQNDKNVIEFLKDYRNRTRQELSQEILTDFRAGGPGGKIISKKFGKPYDTVFMRMLTWKEADNNEGWEIYIPGSTIKGAFRKRASQILKTLWGEKSPKTRYVLERIFGEQGKRGLLLFSDAYLKDPESPEKTFCSMDGVRMDPSSGKPIEEAKCDYLFAYGNQLIFDMRIDIMDIIEKDEEVLSVLTHLLRDFQDGEIPLGGEKTNGFGWTNANVNKIEFQTAKKSNLLNKWLNLLLPKEMESRGPWQCASIEQDRVADALTPIVPLKADIKATTPPMTRDGYISHRSYGGHCGMLMLEAKMLTPLTIKESGEPSFTQEIKGEAVYGWDFFSMAAPSKNSRGDSKSYAIPAKTLKGMIRHIYTIASDSSITSPNIQSLNDTDALFGWVGHGPNQALMGRLSVDFAYFDNPTLAWFKAPYPYGNWVYDNQTWKDTGGKDNIKPKKLRTGEYFNMRL
;
A
#
# COMPACT_ATOMS: atom_id res chain seq x y z
N MET A 1 -24.43 -28.26 16.26
CA MET A 1 -24.56 -26.85 16.67
C MET A 1 -23.87 -26.02 15.61
N LEU A 2 -24.57 -25.01 15.09
CA LEU A 2 -24.03 -24.13 14.07
C LEU A 2 -23.73 -22.77 14.70
N LEU A 3 -22.46 -22.37 14.71
CA LEU A 3 -22.04 -21.02 15.08
C LEU A 3 -21.96 -20.17 13.82
N LYS A 4 -22.43 -18.94 13.91
CA LYS A 4 -22.35 -17.94 12.84
C LYS A 4 -21.74 -16.66 13.40
N GLY A 5 -21.11 -15.88 12.53
CA GLY A 5 -20.48 -14.63 12.91
C GLY A 5 -19.70 -14.01 11.77
N LYS A 6 -18.74 -13.17 12.14
CA LYS A 6 -17.78 -12.50 11.28
C LYS A 6 -16.36 -12.82 11.75
N LEU A 7 -15.47 -13.10 10.80
CA LEU A 7 -14.03 -13.12 11.03
C LEU A 7 -13.45 -11.85 10.38
N ILE A 8 -12.88 -10.96 11.17
CA ILE A 8 -12.36 -9.66 10.73
C ILE A 8 -10.84 -9.78 10.58
N ALA A 9 -10.31 -9.37 9.42
CA ALA A 9 -8.87 -9.29 9.20
C ALA A 9 -8.29 -8.02 9.82
N GLU A 10 -7.93 -8.02 11.12
CA GLU A 10 -7.28 -6.88 11.79
C GLU A 10 -5.97 -6.44 11.11
N SER A 11 -5.38 -7.31 10.32
CA SER A 11 -4.24 -7.00 9.45
C SER A 11 -4.40 -7.69 8.09
N PRO A 12 -3.74 -7.20 7.03
CA PRO A 12 -3.88 -7.79 5.71
C PRO A 12 -3.50 -9.26 5.68
N ILE A 13 -4.29 -10.05 4.95
CA ILE A 13 -4.06 -11.48 4.85
C ILE A 13 -3.26 -11.76 3.59
N TYR A 14 -2.16 -12.52 3.73
CA TYR A 14 -1.43 -13.10 2.61
C TYR A 14 -1.55 -14.62 2.67
N ARG A 15 -2.05 -15.28 1.63
CA ARG A 15 -2.27 -16.73 1.68
C ARG A 15 -0.96 -17.54 1.72
N GLY A 16 0.10 -17.04 1.08
CA GLY A 16 1.38 -17.72 1.00
C GLY A 16 1.37 -18.99 0.17
N ASN A 17 1.55 -18.84 -1.14
CA ASN A 17 2.19 -19.87 -1.95
C ASN A 17 2.97 -19.18 -3.08
N ALA A 18 4.19 -19.65 -3.30
CA ALA A 18 5.29 -18.86 -3.84
C ALA A 18 5.07 -18.36 -5.29
N ARG A 19 5.49 -17.11 -5.53
CA ARG A 19 5.76 -16.45 -6.82
C ARG A 19 4.60 -16.20 -7.79
N LYS A 20 3.51 -16.97 -7.81
CA LYS A 20 2.47 -16.85 -8.89
C LYS A 20 1.00 -17.07 -8.47
N THR A 21 0.71 -17.48 -7.24
CA THR A 21 -0.69 -17.75 -6.83
C THR A 21 -1.30 -16.56 -6.10
N LEU A 22 -2.25 -15.93 -6.80
CA LEU A 22 -3.20 -14.98 -6.25
C LEU A 22 -4.20 -15.71 -5.31
N PHE A 23 -5.04 -14.98 -4.59
CA PHE A 23 -6.19 -15.58 -3.90
C PHE A 23 -7.00 -16.47 -4.87
N THR A 24 -7.50 -17.62 -4.40
CA THR A 24 -8.34 -18.48 -5.24
C THR A 24 -9.56 -17.66 -5.66
N ARG A 25 -9.73 -17.47 -6.97
CA ARG A 25 -10.95 -16.95 -7.58
C ARG A 25 -11.70 -18.17 -8.12
N ASP A 26 -12.94 -18.41 -7.71
CA ASP A 26 -13.67 -19.63 -8.09
C ASP A 26 -14.13 -19.66 -9.57
N GLY A 27 -14.23 -20.88 -10.12
CA GLY A 27 -15.05 -21.24 -11.30
C GLY A 27 -14.54 -20.85 -12.68
N ASP A 28 -14.36 -19.56 -12.94
CA ASP A 28 -14.14 -19.04 -14.30
C ASP A 28 -13.30 -17.74 -14.35
N GLY A 29 -12.80 -17.28 -13.19
CA GLY A 29 -12.05 -16.03 -13.06
C GLY A 29 -12.91 -14.76 -13.17
N LYS A 30 -14.23 -14.88 -13.39
CA LYS A 30 -15.16 -13.75 -13.52
C LYS A 30 -16.00 -13.52 -12.26
N GLN A 31 -16.25 -14.55 -11.46
CA GLN A 31 -16.87 -14.39 -10.13
C GLN A 31 -15.81 -14.46 -9.03
N ARG A 32 -15.33 -13.30 -8.59
CA ARG A 32 -14.20 -13.14 -7.67
C ARG A 32 -14.61 -13.36 -6.21
N LEU A 33 -15.10 -14.55 -5.84
CA LEU A 33 -15.26 -14.90 -4.43
C LEU A 33 -13.90 -15.33 -3.81
N VAL A 34 -13.50 -14.72 -2.70
CA VAL A 34 -12.33 -15.07 -1.90
C VAL A 34 -12.87 -15.71 -0.64
N SER A 35 -12.81 -17.02 -0.60
CA SER A 35 -13.00 -17.74 0.65
C SER A 35 -11.67 -17.77 1.39
N LEU A 36 -11.67 -17.43 2.68
CA LEU A 36 -10.67 -17.98 3.60
C LEU A 36 -11.11 -19.43 3.81
N SER A 37 -10.79 -20.24 2.81
CA SER A 37 -11.29 -21.60 2.55
C SER A 37 -12.09 -22.27 3.66
N GLY A 38 -13.32 -22.63 3.27
CA GLY A 38 -14.17 -23.63 3.90
C GLY A 38 -15.11 -24.40 2.95
N GLU A 39 -15.19 -24.05 1.66
CA GLU A 39 -15.76 -24.94 0.63
C GLU A 39 -15.26 -24.62 -0.81
N ILE A 40 -15.64 -25.44 -1.81
CA ILE A 40 -14.76 -26.16 -2.77
C ILE A 40 -14.86 -25.72 -4.25
N SER A 41 -13.70 -25.62 -4.94
CA SER A 41 -13.50 -26.18 -6.30
C SER A 41 -12.03 -26.65 -6.54
N GLY A 42 -11.76 -27.96 -6.35
CA GLY A 42 -10.43 -28.61 -6.50
C GLY A 42 -9.61 -28.76 -5.18
N THR A 43 -8.55 -29.62 -5.18
CA THR A 43 -7.61 -29.88 -4.04
C THR A 43 -8.20 -29.69 -2.62
N ALA A 44 -9.33 -30.35 -2.34
CA ALA A 44 -10.17 -30.07 -1.17
C ALA A 44 -9.53 -30.45 0.19
N GLN A 45 -8.55 -31.35 0.23
CA GLN A 45 -7.91 -31.78 1.49
C GLN A 45 -7.04 -30.67 2.11
N ALA A 46 -6.13 -30.07 1.33
CA ALA A 46 -5.19 -29.06 1.81
C ALA A 46 -5.84 -27.76 2.30
N LEU A 47 -7.12 -27.55 1.94
CA LEU A 47 -7.92 -26.36 2.25
C LEU A 47 -8.71 -26.53 3.54
N MET A 48 -9.31 -27.71 3.75
CA MET A 48 -9.82 -28.12 5.07
C MET A 48 -8.66 -28.08 6.07
N ASP A 49 -7.55 -28.77 5.77
CA ASP A 49 -6.32 -28.87 6.59
C ASP A 49 -5.74 -27.52 7.03
N ALA A 50 -6.12 -26.39 6.40
CA ALA A 50 -5.61 -25.07 6.76
C ALA A 50 -6.33 -24.45 7.97
N PHE A 51 -7.65 -24.62 8.09
CA PHE A 51 -8.41 -24.17 9.26
C PHE A 51 -8.62 -25.30 10.29
N ILE A 52 -9.06 -26.48 9.82
CA ILE A 52 -9.38 -27.65 10.64
C ILE A 52 -8.84 -28.95 10.02
N GLY A 53 -8.36 -29.87 10.84
CA GLY A 53 -7.92 -31.19 10.35
C GLY A 53 -6.41 -31.30 10.18
N LYS A 54 -5.97 -32.31 9.42
CA LYS A 54 -4.57 -32.74 9.35
C LYS A 54 -4.29 -33.37 8.00
N SER A 55 -3.19 -32.98 7.36
CA SER A 55 -2.77 -33.55 6.08
C SER A 55 -2.48 -35.04 6.22
N ARG A 56 -2.63 -35.80 5.12
CA ARG A 56 -2.44 -37.27 5.10
C ARG A 56 -1.06 -37.73 5.61
N ASN A 57 -0.03 -36.90 5.47
CA ASN A 57 1.33 -37.16 5.97
C ASN A 57 1.60 -36.60 7.37
N GLY A 58 0.57 -36.06 8.03
CA GLY A 58 0.63 -35.45 9.36
C GLY A 58 1.43 -34.15 9.46
N LYS A 59 1.98 -33.63 8.35
CA LYS A 59 2.90 -32.47 8.36
C LYS A 59 2.19 -31.13 8.51
N ASN A 60 0.94 -31.03 8.09
CA ASN A 60 0.14 -29.81 8.22
C ASN A 60 -1.04 -30.09 9.13
N ILE A 61 -1.24 -29.23 10.13
CA ILE A 61 -2.35 -29.29 11.08
C ILE A 61 -3.12 -27.97 10.92
N GLY A 62 -4.45 -28.05 10.92
CA GLY A 62 -5.34 -26.90 10.83
C GLY A 62 -5.09 -25.90 11.95
N LEU A 63 -5.24 -24.61 11.68
CA LEU A 63 -4.90 -23.57 12.64
C LEU A 63 -5.71 -23.65 13.94
N ILE A 64 -6.98 -24.07 13.88
CA ILE A 64 -7.78 -24.31 15.08
C ILE A 64 -7.28 -25.56 15.82
N ASN A 65 -6.91 -26.62 15.10
CA ASN A 65 -6.30 -27.81 15.70
C ASN A 65 -4.95 -27.48 16.37
N ALA A 66 -4.13 -26.64 15.75
CA ALA A 66 -2.85 -26.19 16.31
C ALA A 66 -3.04 -25.29 17.53
N LEU A 67 -4.07 -24.43 17.53
CA LEU A 67 -4.43 -23.62 18.70
C LEU A 67 -4.98 -24.51 19.83
N TRP A 68 -5.77 -25.53 19.52
CA TRP A 68 -6.23 -26.53 20.47
C TRP A 68 -5.05 -27.29 21.09
N GLU A 69 -4.16 -27.83 20.25
CA GLU A 69 -2.96 -28.55 20.67
C GLU A 69 -2.05 -27.66 21.54
N ARG A 70 -1.90 -26.38 21.17
CA ARG A 70 -1.19 -25.37 21.97
C ARG A 70 -1.79 -25.24 23.39
N LEU A 71 -3.10 -25.22 23.55
CA LEU A 71 -3.72 -24.99 24.86
C LEU A 71 -3.77 -26.26 25.72
N TYR A 72 -3.95 -27.43 25.10
CA TYR A 72 -4.32 -28.66 25.82
C TYR A 72 -3.32 -29.81 25.68
N ASP A 73 -2.25 -29.66 24.90
CA ASP A 73 -1.24 -30.70 24.60
C ASP A 73 -1.88 -32.03 24.15
N SER A 74 -3.03 -31.91 23.47
CA SER A 74 -3.79 -33.04 22.96
C SER A 74 -4.35 -32.70 21.59
N ALA A 75 -4.49 -33.70 20.73
CA ALA A 75 -5.19 -33.50 19.47
C ALA A 75 -6.66 -33.13 19.73
N MET A 76 -7.18 -32.15 18.97
CA MET A 76 -8.62 -31.90 18.93
C MET A 76 -9.33 -33.17 18.44
N PRO A 77 -10.41 -33.62 19.09
CA PRO A 77 -11.11 -34.83 18.66
C PRO A 77 -11.57 -34.75 17.21
N ASP A 78 -11.36 -35.84 16.48
CA ASP A 78 -11.82 -35.96 15.10
C ASP A 78 -13.32 -35.71 15.02
N THR A 79 -13.76 -34.97 14.02
CA THR A 79 -15.16 -34.60 13.77
C THR A 79 -15.82 -33.69 14.82
N LEU A 80 -15.10 -33.20 15.83
CA LEU A 80 -15.64 -32.20 16.77
C LEU A 80 -16.16 -30.98 16.00
N ILE A 81 -15.31 -30.44 15.12
CA ILE A 81 -15.67 -29.45 14.13
C ILE A 81 -15.80 -30.17 12.79
N ARG A 82 -17.00 -30.18 12.23
CA ARG A 82 -17.31 -30.87 10.98
C ARG A 82 -16.99 -30.02 9.76
N ARG A 83 -17.26 -28.72 9.86
CA ARG A 83 -17.04 -27.75 8.80
C ARG A 83 -16.79 -26.36 9.39
N VAL A 84 -15.89 -25.61 8.77
CA VAL A 84 -15.75 -24.16 8.96
C VAL A 84 -15.89 -23.54 7.59
N GLU A 85 -16.69 -22.48 7.46
CA GLU A 85 -16.75 -21.64 6.26
C GLU A 85 -16.40 -20.21 6.61
N CYS A 86 -15.49 -19.62 5.83
CA CYS A 86 -15.20 -18.20 5.89
C CYS A 86 -15.19 -17.64 4.47
N LYS A 87 -16.18 -16.81 4.13
CA LYS A 87 -16.34 -16.20 2.80
C LYS A 87 -16.20 -14.69 2.91
N LEU A 88 -15.39 -14.05 2.06
CA LEU A 88 -15.27 -12.59 2.07
C LEU A 88 -16.67 -12.02 1.80
N ALA A 89 -17.14 -11.17 2.71
CA ALA A 89 -18.45 -10.55 2.60
C ALA A 89 -18.51 -9.72 1.31
N LYS A 90 -19.65 -9.71 0.62
CA LYS A 90 -19.80 -9.01 -0.67
C LYS A 90 -19.47 -7.51 -0.53
N GLU A 91 -19.78 -6.97 0.63
CA GLU A 91 -19.57 -5.58 1.01
C GLU A 91 -18.09 -5.26 1.20
N ALA A 92 -17.25 -6.25 1.53
CA ALA A 92 -15.81 -6.08 1.69
C ALA A 92 -15.04 -6.16 0.35
N TYR A 93 -15.74 -6.35 -0.77
CA TYR A 93 -15.16 -6.21 -2.10
C TYR A 93 -15.17 -4.75 -2.53
N SER A 94 -14.04 -4.30 -3.06
CA SER A 94 -14.05 -3.08 -3.83
C SER A 94 -14.86 -3.20 -5.12
N SER A 95 -15.24 -2.07 -5.70
CA SER A 95 -16.04 -1.96 -6.93
C SER A 95 -15.50 -2.81 -8.10
N ASN A 96 -14.19 -3.09 -8.12
CA ASN A 96 -13.52 -3.94 -9.11
C ASN A 96 -12.99 -5.27 -8.53
N ASN A 97 -13.35 -5.64 -7.30
CA ASN A 97 -12.83 -6.81 -6.59
C ASN A 97 -11.29 -6.85 -6.57
N PHE A 98 -10.71 -5.67 -6.33
CA PHE A 98 -9.29 -5.41 -6.32
C PHE A 98 -8.69 -5.79 -4.96
N PHE A 99 -7.42 -6.21 -4.96
CA PHE A 99 -6.66 -6.59 -3.77
C PHE A 99 -5.47 -5.65 -3.59
N ASP A 100 -4.89 -5.61 -2.39
CA ASP A 100 -3.69 -4.81 -2.16
C ASP A 100 -2.43 -5.50 -2.70
N LEU A 101 -1.44 -4.71 -3.13
CA LEU A 101 -0.10 -5.17 -3.47
C LEU A 101 0.88 -4.66 -2.43
N ARG A 102 1.37 -5.56 -1.59
CA ARG A 102 2.47 -5.28 -0.69
C ARG A 102 3.79 -5.63 -1.35
N MET A 103 4.76 -4.73 -1.26
CA MET A 103 6.11 -4.96 -1.74
C MET A 103 7.08 -5.06 -0.57
N GLY A 104 8.21 -5.72 -0.80
CA GLY A 104 9.31 -5.78 0.14
C GLY A 104 10.65 -5.82 -0.59
N ILE A 105 11.65 -5.17 -0.02
CA ILE A 105 13.02 -5.19 -0.53
C ILE A 105 13.78 -6.22 0.29
N ARG A 106 14.60 -7.02 -0.39
CA ARG A 106 15.63 -7.78 0.29
C ARG A 106 16.90 -6.94 0.35
N LEU A 107 17.42 -6.75 1.55
CA LEU A 107 18.70 -6.06 1.75
C LEU A 107 19.82 -7.09 1.84
N ASN A 108 20.94 -6.79 1.20
CA ASN A 108 22.19 -7.50 1.42
C ASN A 108 22.70 -7.12 2.81
N GLU A 109 22.84 -8.10 3.71
CA GLU A 109 23.21 -7.82 5.10
C GLU A 109 24.60 -7.17 5.23
N ASP A 110 25.57 -7.55 4.41
CA ASP A 110 26.95 -7.05 4.46
C ASP A 110 27.10 -5.67 3.82
N ARG A 111 26.41 -5.41 2.71
CA ARG A 111 26.49 -4.14 1.97
C ARG A 111 25.47 -3.11 2.45
N SER A 112 24.46 -3.55 3.20
CA SER A 112 23.29 -2.75 3.60
C SER A 112 22.59 -2.04 2.42
N ALA A 113 22.65 -2.64 1.23
CA ALA A 113 22.03 -2.15 0.00
C ALA A 113 20.92 -3.11 -0.47
N ALA A 114 19.98 -2.61 -1.28
CA ALA A 114 18.96 -3.45 -1.92
C ALA A 114 19.63 -4.51 -2.82
N GLU A 115 19.25 -5.77 -2.65
CA GLU A 115 19.66 -6.85 -3.55
C GLU A 115 18.87 -6.71 -4.86
N ALA A 116 19.60 -6.60 -5.98
CA ALA A 116 18.98 -6.52 -7.30
C ALA A 116 18.14 -7.76 -7.58
N ASN A 117 16.94 -7.58 -8.14
CA ASN A 117 15.99 -8.64 -8.51
C ASN A 117 15.49 -9.51 -7.34
N ALA A 118 15.70 -9.10 -6.08
CA ALA A 118 15.26 -9.84 -4.90
C ALA A 118 14.08 -9.18 -4.16
N ASN A 119 13.44 -8.19 -4.79
CA ASN A 119 12.20 -7.61 -4.29
C ASN A 119 11.07 -8.65 -4.34
N TYR A 120 10.24 -8.68 -3.30
CA TYR A 120 9.09 -9.56 -3.25
C TYR A 120 7.79 -8.76 -3.30
N LYS A 121 6.78 -9.38 -3.93
CA LYS A 121 5.45 -8.82 -4.16
C LYS A 121 4.42 -9.77 -3.57
N MET A 122 3.48 -9.26 -2.79
CA MET A 122 2.47 -10.01 -2.06
C MET A 122 1.10 -9.40 -2.37
N GLU A 123 0.25 -10.13 -3.09
CA GLU A 123 -1.18 -9.78 -3.16
C GLU A 123 -1.82 -10.10 -1.81
N THR A 124 -2.50 -9.14 -1.20
CA THR A 124 -3.14 -9.30 0.11
C THR A 124 -4.60 -8.86 0.09
N VAL A 125 -5.44 -9.55 0.87
CA VAL A 125 -6.74 -8.98 1.25
C VAL A 125 -6.50 -7.80 2.19
N PHE A 126 -7.32 -6.76 2.07
CA PHE A 126 -7.19 -5.55 2.87
C PHE A 126 -7.31 -5.82 4.38
N LYS A 127 -6.72 -4.91 5.15
CA LYS A 127 -7.03 -4.73 6.57
C LYS A 127 -8.52 -4.40 6.70
N ASN A 128 -9.14 -4.86 7.79
CA ASN A 128 -10.55 -4.72 8.11
C ASN A 128 -11.52 -5.40 7.14
N SER A 129 -11.03 -6.21 6.18
CA SER A 129 -11.91 -7.05 5.39
C SER A 129 -12.65 -8.04 6.29
N VAL A 130 -13.96 -8.14 6.07
CA VAL A 130 -14.87 -8.95 6.87
C VAL A 130 -15.22 -10.23 6.13
N PHE A 131 -15.11 -11.36 6.82
CA PHE A 131 -15.49 -12.67 6.29
C PHE A 131 -16.70 -13.20 7.04
N ASP A 132 -17.74 -13.60 6.31
CA ASP A 132 -18.87 -14.36 6.85
C ASP A 132 -18.37 -15.70 7.36
N PHE A 133 -18.51 -15.90 8.67
CA PHE A 133 -18.00 -17.06 9.39
C PHE A 133 -19.15 -18.02 9.75
N SER A 134 -18.98 -19.31 9.45
CA SER A 134 -19.83 -20.38 9.92
C SER A 134 -18.98 -21.55 10.45
N MET A 135 -19.40 -22.19 11.54
CA MET A 135 -18.73 -23.36 12.10
C MET A 135 -19.77 -24.39 12.54
N ASP A 136 -19.76 -25.55 11.91
CA ASP A 136 -20.60 -26.70 12.28
C ASP A 136 -19.86 -27.60 13.28
N ILE A 137 -20.45 -27.74 14.46
CA ILE A 137 -19.93 -28.48 15.61
C ILE A 137 -20.80 -29.70 15.87
N ASN A 138 -20.17 -30.83 16.15
CA ASN A 138 -20.87 -32.05 16.51
C ASN A 138 -21.52 -31.97 17.91
N ASP A 139 -22.85 -31.79 17.95
CA ASP A 139 -23.64 -31.65 19.19
C ASP A 139 -23.50 -32.82 20.17
N SER A 140 -23.41 -34.03 19.64
CA SER A 140 -23.29 -35.23 20.47
C SER A 140 -21.91 -35.36 21.11
N LEU A 141 -20.89 -34.79 20.48
CA LEU A 141 -19.50 -34.85 20.95
C LEU A 141 -19.20 -33.70 21.91
N ILE A 142 -19.60 -32.48 21.58
CA ILE A 142 -19.31 -31.28 22.39
C ILE A 142 -19.88 -31.37 23.82
N ARG A 143 -20.94 -32.15 24.02
CA ARG A 143 -21.56 -32.39 25.35
C ARG A 143 -20.79 -33.39 26.22
N ARG A 144 -19.72 -34.01 25.72
CA ARG A 144 -18.91 -35.00 26.46
C ARG A 144 -17.73 -34.32 27.15
N GLY A 145 -17.53 -34.65 28.43
CA GLY A 145 -16.38 -34.18 29.21
C GLY A 145 -16.24 -32.66 29.18
N ASP A 146 -15.01 -32.19 28.98
CA ASP A 146 -14.66 -30.76 28.96
C ASP A 146 -14.64 -30.15 27.55
N LEU A 147 -15.16 -30.84 26.52
CA LEU A 147 -15.02 -30.38 25.12
C LEU A 147 -15.69 -29.03 24.85
N LEU A 148 -16.84 -28.76 25.48
CA LEU A 148 -17.50 -27.46 25.40
C LEU A 148 -16.63 -26.34 26.00
N SER A 149 -16.05 -26.57 27.18
CA SER A 149 -15.22 -25.58 27.86
C SER A 149 -13.90 -25.37 27.11
N GLN A 150 -13.32 -26.45 26.57
CA GLN A 150 -12.13 -26.38 25.73
C GLN A 150 -12.36 -25.58 24.45
N LEU A 151 -13.45 -25.84 23.73
CA LEU A 151 -13.79 -25.08 22.53
C LEU A 151 -14.11 -23.61 22.86
N TYR A 152 -14.78 -23.34 23.99
CA TYR A 152 -15.03 -21.97 24.46
C TYR A 152 -13.74 -21.17 24.53
N TYR A 153 -12.71 -21.66 25.21
CA TYR A 153 -11.45 -20.91 25.36
C TYR A 153 -10.63 -20.85 24.07
N VAL A 154 -10.76 -21.83 23.16
CA VAL A 154 -10.19 -21.71 21.80
C VAL A 154 -10.83 -20.55 21.05
N LEU A 155 -12.17 -20.39 21.12
CA LEU A 155 -12.87 -19.28 20.49
C LEU A 155 -12.53 -17.94 21.15
N GLU A 156 -12.35 -17.90 22.47
CA GLU A 156 -11.90 -16.69 23.18
C GLU A 156 -10.50 -16.22 22.75
N GLU A 157 -9.56 -17.13 22.44
CA GLU A 157 -8.27 -16.74 21.87
C GLU A 157 -8.45 -16.04 20.50
N ILE A 158 -9.34 -16.54 19.65
CA ILE A 158 -9.62 -15.93 18.33
C ILE A 158 -10.35 -14.59 18.50
N LYS A 159 -11.30 -14.49 19.43
CA LYS A 159 -11.98 -13.23 19.79
C LYS A 159 -11.05 -12.18 20.39
N ALA A 160 -9.93 -12.58 20.97
CA ALA A 160 -8.91 -11.67 21.48
C ALA A 160 -7.83 -11.33 20.43
N GLY A 161 -8.01 -11.77 19.18
CA GLY A 161 -7.06 -11.54 18.09
C GLY A 161 -5.78 -12.39 18.19
N ARG A 162 -5.72 -13.40 19.07
CA ARG A 162 -4.58 -14.33 19.19
C ARG A 162 -4.67 -15.47 18.17
N PHE A 163 -5.01 -15.11 16.93
CA PHE A 163 -5.17 -16.04 15.81
C PHE A 163 -4.65 -15.41 14.53
N TRP A 164 -3.73 -16.11 13.85
CA TRP A 164 -3.10 -15.64 12.62
C TRP A 164 -3.30 -16.65 11.48
N PHE A 165 -3.96 -16.19 10.42
CA PHE A 165 -4.24 -16.92 9.20
C PHE A 165 -3.25 -16.57 8.08
N GLY A 166 -2.94 -17.55 7.21
CA GLY A 166 -2.06 -17.33 6.06
C GLY A 166 -0.55 -17.30 6.38
N ALA A 167 0.24 -16.68 5.51
CA ALA A 167 1.69 -16.55 5.59
C ALA A 167 2.13 -15.13 5.93
N GLY A 168 3.42 -14.97 6.24
CA GLY A 168 3.98 -13.67 6.63
C GLY A 168 3.52 -13.20 8.01
N LYS A 169 3.08 -14.11 8.88
CA LYS A 169 2.58 -13.82 10.25
C LYS A 169 3.53 -12.96 11.09
N THR A 170 4.83 -13.18 10.94
CA THR A 170 5.88 -12.41 11.63
C THR A 170 6.18 -11.05 10.98
N LYS A 171 5.50 -10.70 9.88
CA LYS A 171 5.73 -9.52 9.04
C LYS A 171 4.52 -8.57 9.02
N GLY A 172 3.65 -8.63 10.02
CA GLY A 172 2.46 -7.78 10.11
C GLY A 172 1.22 -8.31 9.42
N LEU A 173 1.19 -9.59 9.02
CA LEU A 173 0.10 -10.14 8.20
C LEU A 173 -0.72 -11.19 8.95
N GLY A 174 -2.00 -11.28 8.60
CA GLY A 174 -2.82 -12.45 8.87
C GLY A 174 -3.53 -12.50 10.22
N ARG A 175 -3.37 -11.50 11.10
CA ARG A 175 -4.10 -11.46 12.38
C ARG A 175 -5.61 -11.29 12.12
N CYS A 176 -6.41 -12.11 12.80
CA CYS A 176 -7.87 -12.10 12.67
C CYS A 176 -8.56 -12.04 14.03
N LEU A 177 -9.72 -11.39 14.05
CA LEU A 177 -10.63 -11.27 15.19
C LEU A 177 -11.94 -12.00 14.88
N LEU A 178 -12.45 -12.81 15.81
CA LEU A 178 -13.77 -13.44 15.66
C LEU A 178 -14.84 -12.63 16.39
N GLN A 179 -15.97 -12.42 15.72
CA GLN A 179 -17.20 -11.86 16.30
C GLN A 179 -18.35 -12.82 16.02
N LEU A 180 -18.86 -13.50 17.05
CA LEU A 180 -19.99 -14.41 16.89
C LEU A 180 -21.32 -13.65 17.00
N SER A 181 -22.32 -14.05 16.20
CA SER A 181 -23.68 -13.51 16.34
C SER A 181 -24.37 -14.01 17.60
N LYS A 182 -23.97 -15.19 18.08
CA LYS A 182 -24.37 -15.75 19.35
C LYS A 182 -23.22 -16.56 19.94
N ASP A 183 -22.87 -16.23 21.18
CA ASP A 183 -21.85 -16.97 21.92
C ASP A 183 -22.34 -18.34 22.37
N ILE A 184 -21.39 -19.27 22.49
CA ILE A 184 -21.63 -20.54 23.17
C ILE A 184 -21.68 -20.31 24.70
N PRO A 185 -22.43 -21.15 25.44
CA PRO A 185 -22.56 -20.97 26.89
C PRO A 185 -21.21 -20.92 27.59
N LYS A 186 -21.01 -19.89 28.42
CA LYS A 186 -19.80 -19.76 29.24
C LYS A 186 -19.71 -20.97 30.18
N PRO A 187 -18.60 -21.72 30.18
CA PRO A 187 -18.49 -22.92 30.99
C PRO A 187 -18.40 -22.58 32.48
N LEU A 188 -19.03 -23.42 33.32
CA LEU A 188 -18.96 -23.28 34.79
C LEU A 188 -17.60 -23.72 35.36
N LYS A 189 -16.91 -24.64 34.68
CA LYS A 189 -15.57 -25.14 35.03
C LYS A 189 -14.58 -24.79 33.93
N HIS A 190 -13.39 -24.36 34.32
CA HIS A 190 -12.30 -24.08 33.40
C HIS A 190 -11.59 -25.37 33.00
N PRO A 191 -11.24 -25.57 31.72
CA PRO A 191 -10.41 -26.69 31.31
C PRO A 191 -8.98 -26.50 31.84
N SER A 192 -8.26 -27.59 32.05
CA SER A 192 -6.83 -27.53 32.34
C SER A 192 -6.07 -27.06 31.10
N ILE A 193 -5.40 -25.91 31.18
CA ILE A 193 -4.48 -25.43 30.14
C ILE A 193 -3.06 -25.85 30.51
N ILE A 194 -2.24 -26.14 29.49
CA ILE A 194 -0.84 -26.52 29.68
C ILE A 194 -0.05 -25.38 30.33
N THR A 195 0.92 -25.72 31.19
CA THR A 195 1.64 -24.71 31.99
C THR A 195 2.49 -23.76 31.15
N ASN A 196 2.92 -24.18 29.96
CA ASN A 196 3.77 -23.38 29.09
C ASN A 196 2.98 -22.46 28.15
N ALA A 197 1.65 -22.57 28.08
CA ALA A 197 0.86 -21.65 27.28
C ALA A 197 0.90 -20.26 27.91
N ASN A 198 1.42 -19.30 27.15
CA ASN A 198 1.47 -17.91 27.57
C ASN A 198 1.48 -16.97 26.35
N HIS A 199 1.17 -15.70 26.61
CA HIS A 199 1.13 -14.65 25.60
C HIS A 199 1.65 -13.36 26.21
N LEU A 200 2.57 -12.71 25.50
CA LEU A 200 3.05 -11.35 25.80
C LEU A 200 2.70 -10.44 24.63
N THR A 201 2.09 -9.30 24.93
CA THR A 201 1.86 -8.21 23.98
C THR A 201 2.61 -6.99 24.47
N ILE A 202 3.39 -6.38 23.57
CA ILE A 202 4.12 -5.15 23.82
C ILE A 202 3.56 -4.10 22.86
N GLY A 203 2.91 -3.06 23.40
CA GLY A 203 2.47 -1.88 22.65
C GLY A 203 3.60 -0.86 22.55
N ILE A 204 3.77 -0.29 21.36
CA ILE A 204 4.86 0.64 21.05
C ILE A 204 4.31 1.77 20.19
N ASP A 205 4.56 3.00 20.62
CA ASP A 205 4.38 4.21 19.84
C ASP A 205 5.70 4.60 19.18
N ILE A 206 5.66 4.92 17.90
CA ILE A 206 6.80 5.47 17.17
C ILE A 206 6.45 6.90 16.80
N ASP A 207 7.21 7.87 17.29
CA ASP A 207 7.03 9.26 16.89
C ASP A 207 7.81 9.55 15.59
N ALA A 208 7.36 10.56 14.85
CA ALA A 208 8.10 11.14 13.73
C ALA A 208 8.75 12.47 14.11
N ALA A 209 9.29 12.59 15.33
CA ALA A 209 10.04 13.78 15.75
C ALA A 209 11.34 13.96 14.94
N ASN A 210 11.85 12.88 14.36
CA ASN A 210 12.84 12.90 13.29
C ASN A 210 12.20 12.55 11.93
N PRO A 211 12.74 13.07 10.82
CA PRO A 211 12.19 12.83 9.48
C PRO A 211 12.11 11.34 9.17
N LEU A 212 10.89 10.82 9.02
CA LEU A 212 10.67 9.42 8.69
C LEU A 212 10.43 9.29 7.19
N LEU A 213 11.23 8.45 6.53
CA LEU A 213 11.07 8.12 5.11
C LEU A 213 11.03 6.60 4.94
N VAL A 214 9.92 6.02 5.36
CA VAL A 214 9.54 4.66 5.02
C VAL A 214 8.79 4.81 3.72
N GLY A 215 9.40 4.54 2.56
CA GLY A 215 8.80 4.89 1.27
C GLY A 215 9.32 4.00 0.15
N TRP A 216 8.49 3.78 -0.86
CA TRP A 216 8.89 3.15 -2.11
C TRP A 216 9.22 4.25 -3.11
N ASN A 217 10.22 4.03 -3.97
CA ASN A 217 10.54 4.93 -5.07
C ASN A 217 9.52 4.77 -6.20
N TRP A 218 8.23 4.98 -5.93
CA TRP A 218 7.28 5.25 -6.99
C TRP A 218 7.48 6.69 -7.47
N GLY A 219 7.42 6.93 -8.77
CA GLY A 219 7.61 8.28 -9.33
C GLY A 219 9.05 8.60 -9.73
N LYS A 220 10.05 7.75 -9.43
CA LYS A 220 11.43 8.02 -9.83
C LYS A 220 11.56 7.89 -11.35
N ILE A 221 11.73 9.03 -12.02
CA ILE A 221 12.08 9.09 -13.44
C ILE A 221 13.51 8.57 -13.56
N ASP A 222 13.71 7.48 -14.29
CA ASP A 222 15.06 7.04 -14.64
C ASP A 222 15.54 7.92 -15.80
N PRO A 223 16.59 8.74 -15.61
CA PRO A 223 17.08 9.64 -16.65
C PRO A 223 17.61 8.90 -17.89
N ASN A 224 17.88 7.59 -17.77
CA ASN A 224 18.31 6.76 -18.90
C ASN A 224 17.15 6.19 -19.72
N ILE A 225 15.90 6.34 -19.25
CA ILE A 225 14.72 5.96 -20.01
C ILE A 225 14.33 7.16 -20.88
N PRO A 226 14.32 7.01 -22.22
CA PRO A 226 13.98 8.13 -23.11
C PRO A 226 12.59 8.68 -22.77
N ALA A 227 12.47 10.01 -22.71
CA ALA A 227 11.26 10.74 -22.31
C ALA A 227 10.01 10.44 -23.17
N PHE A 228 10.15 9.68 -24.25
CA PHE A 228 9.09 9.31 -25.18
C PHE A 228 9.04 7.78 -25.37
N ALA A 229 8.53 7.06 -24.37
CA ALA A 229 7.86 5.80 -24.63
C ALA A 229 6.53 6.12 -25.35
N ALA A 230 6.12 5.33 -26.34
CA ALA A 230 4.84 5.54 -27.03
C ALA A 230 3.68 5.50 -26.02
N ILE A 231 3.10 6.67 -25.71
CA ILE A 231 1.99 6.78 -24.76
C ILE A 231 0.68 6.44 -25.49
N GLU A 232 -0.10 5.53 -24.94
CA GLU A 232 -1.47 5.26 -25.41
C GLU A 232 -2.47 6.13 -24.64
N GLY A 233 -3.42 6.74 -25.35
CA GLY A 233 -4.49 7.55 -24.77
C GLY A 233 -5.35 6.80 -23.76
N LYS A 234 -5.46 5.48 -23.91
CA LYS A 234 -6.16 4.61 -22.96
C LYS A 234 -5.53 4.65 -21.56
N ILE A 235 -4.21 4.70 -21.49
CA ILE A 235 -3.48 4.77 -20.21
C ILE A 235 -3.77 6.10 -19.52
N LEU A 236 -3.84 7.20 -20.27
CA LEU A 236 -4.21 8.51 -19.72
C LEU A 236 -5.64 8.50 -19.17
N LEU A 237 -6.60 7.98 -19.94
CA LEU A 237 -8.01 7.92 -19.54
C LEU A 237 -8.24 7.09 -18.28
N GLU A 238 -7.58 5.94 -18.16
CA GLU A 238 -7.65 5.10 -16.96
C GLU A 238 -7.03 5.78 -15.71
N GLY A 239 -6.12 6.73 -15.91
CA GLY A 239 -5.47 7.50 -14.85
C GLY A 239 -6.24 8.74 -14.36
N LEU A 240 -7.39 9.10 -14.97
CA LEU A 240 -8.17 10.28 -14.58
C LEU A 240 -9.14 9.97 -13.44
N ARG A 241 -9.19 10.85 -12.42
CA ARG A 241 -10.22 10.82 -11.38
C ARG A 241 -11.41 11.69 -11.77
N GLY A 242 -12.60 11.28 -11.34
CA GLY A 242 -13.86 12.01 -11.56
C GLY A 242 -14.56 11.74 -12.89
N ILE A 243 -14.03 10.85 -13.73
CA ILE A 243 -14.71 10.43 -14.98
C ILE A 243 -15.36 9.05 -14.75
N PRO A 244 -16.70 8.94 -14.88
CA PRO A 244 -17.40 7.67 -14.69
C PRO A 244 -16.96 6.59 -15.68
N ALA A 245 -16.87 5.34 -15.22
CA ALA A 245 -16.41 4.20 -16.04
C ALA A 245 -17.14 4.04 -17.39
N PRO A 246 -18.47 4.25 -17.50
CA PRO A 246 -19.17 4.21 -18.79
C PRO A 246 -18.63 5.25 -19.79
N ILE A 247 -18.32 6.46 -19.31
CA ILE A 247 -17.78 7.56 -20.13
C ILE A 247 -16.34 7.25 -20.55
N THR A 248 -15.52 6.79 -19.61
CA THR A 248 -14.13 6.37 -19.87
C THR A 248 -14.07 5.28 -20.94
N LYS A 249 -14.97 4.28 -20.91
CA LYS A 249 -15.06 3.23 -21.92
C LYS A 249 -15.37 3.79 -23.31
N ARG A 250 -16.28 4.77 -23.41
CA ARG A 250 -16.63 5.45 -24.67
C ARG A 250 -15.43 6.24 -25.22
N LEU A 251 -14.76 7.00 -24.36
CA LEU A 251 -13.57 7.75 -24.75
C LEU A 251 -12.45 6.84 -25.24
N ASN A 252 -12.25 5.68 -24.61
CA ASN A 252 -11.24 4.71 -25.04
C ASN A 252 -11.43 4.25 -26.50
N MET A 253 -12.66 4.15 -26.98
CA MET A 253 -12.93 3.76 -28.38
C MET A 253 -12.54 4.87 -29.38
N SER A 254 -12.61 6.14 -28.98
CA SER A 254 -12.37 7.28 -29.88
C SER A 254 -10.95 7.85 -29.78
N ILE A 255 -10.38 7.91 -28.58
CA ILE A 255 -9.11 8.58 -28.29
C ILE A 255 -8.14 7.71 -27.48
N GLY A 256 -8.38 6.39 -27.39
CA GLY A 256 -7.54 5.47 -26.62
C GLY A 256 -6.23 5.05 -27.30
N GLY A 257 -6.05 5.35 -28.59
CA GLY A 257 -4.89 4.92 -29.38
C GLY A 257 -3.59 5.68 -29.08
N PRO A 258 -2.51 5.43 -29.85
CA PRO A 258 -1.21 6.07 -29.67
C PRO A 258 -1.28 7.61 -29.75
N ILE A 259 -0.52 8.27 -28.88
CA ILE A 259 -0.44 9.72 -28.79
C ILE A 259 0.79 10.21 -29.54
N SER A 260 0.57 11.04 -30.58
CA SER A 260 1.64 11.72 -31.30
C SER A 260 2.11 13.01 -30.62
N SER A 261 1.20 13.72 -29.94
CA SER A 261 1.51 14.89 -29.10
C SER A 261 0.52 15.04 -27.94
N PRO A 262 0.98 15.40 -26.72
CA PRO A 262 0.12 15.70 -25.59
C PRO A 262 -0.96 16.75 -25.88
N GLU A 263 -0.59 17.85 -26.53
CA GLU A 263 -1.48 18.98 -26.82
C GLU A 263 -2.56 18.60 -27.82
N GLY A 264 -2.19 17.86 -28.87
CA GLY A 264 -3.15 17.33 -29.85
C GLY A 264 -4.15 16.36 -29.21
N TRP A 265 -3.70 15.53 -28.26
CA TRP A 265 -4.59 14.63 -27.54
C TRP A 265 -5.52 15.37 -26.57
N LYS A 266 -5.02 16.35 -25.81
CA LYS A 266 -5.85 17.22 -24.94
C LYS A 266 -6.94 17.94 -25.74
N GLY A 267 -6.64 18.40 -26.95
CA GLY A 267 -7.63 18.97 -27.87
C GLY A 267 -8.73 17.98 -28.24
N LYS A 268 -8.37 16.75 -28.63
CA LYS A 268 -9.35 15.68 -28.89
C LYS A 268 -10.17 15.35 -27.64
N PHE A 269 -9.54 15.23 -26.48
CA PHE A 269 -10.26 14.95 -25.23
C PHE A 269 -11.35 15.99 -24.94
N LYS A 270 -11.05 17.29 -25.06
CA LYS A 270 -12.06 18.36 -24.89
C LYS A 270 -13.23 18.21 -25.85
N GLN A 271 -12.98 17.78 -27.08
CA GLN A 271 -14.00 17.57 -28.10
C GLN A 271 -14.87 16.33 -27.87
N PHE A 272 -14.28 15.23 -27.38
CA PHE A 272 -14.96 13.94 -27.25
C PHE A 272 -15.63 13.73 -25.89
N LEU A 273 -15.18 14.37 -24.81
CA LEU A 273 -15.78 14.23 -23.47
C LEU A 273 -17.27 14.63 -23.43
N PRO A 274 -17.68 15.83 -23.90
CA PRO A 274 -19.09 16.20 -23.92
C PRO A 274 -19.95 15.24 -24.76
N LYS A 275 -19.41 14.79 -25.90
CA LYS A 275 -20.09 13.84 -26.81
C LYS A 275 -20.27 12.47 -26.17
N ALA A 276 -19.28 12.01 -25.41
CA ALA A 276 -19.36 10.73 -24.70
C ALA A 276 -20.43 10.76 -23.60
N ILE A 277 -20.55 11.89 -22.88
CA ILE A 277 -21.60 12.11 -21.87
C ILE A 277 -22.97 12.17 -22.53
N LEU A 278 -23.12 12.97 -23.60
CA LEU A 278 -24.35 13.05 -24.39
C LEU A 278 -24.83 11.66 -24.83
N ALA A 279 -23.95 10.90 -25.49
CA ALA A 279 -24.29 9.57 -26.00
C ALA A 279 -24.70 8.59 -24.89
N TRP A 280 -24.11 8.72 -23.70
CA TRP A 280 -24.50 7.91 -22.55
C TRP A 280 -25.85 8.33 -21.96
N LEU A 281 -26.11 9.64 -21.83
CA LEU A 281 -27.39 10.16 -21.35
C LEU A 281 -28.56 9.75 -22.26
N LEU A 282 -28.38 9.82 -23.58
CA LEU A 282 -29.38 9.38 -24.55
C LEU A 282 -29.65 7.88 -24.45
N GLU A 283 -28.60 7.06 -24.25
CA GLU A 283 -28.73 5.62 -24.05
C GLU A 283 -29.52 5.27 -22.77
N GLN A 284 -29.26 5.95 -21.66
CA GLN A 284 -29.96 5.70 -20.40
C GLN A 284 -31.38 6.27 -20.37
N GLY A 285 -31.60 7.38 -21.09
CA GLY A 285 -32.91 8.01 -21.21
C GLY A 285 -33.89 7.22 -22.08
N GLY A 286 -33.41 6.41 -23.02
CA GLY A 286 -34.26 5.58 -23.89
C GLY A 286 -34.75 4.30 -23.19
N LYS A 287 -35.97 4.33 -22.65
CA LYS A 287 -36.63 3.12 -22.10
C LYS A 287 -37.84 2.75 -22.96
N GLU A 288 -37.92 1.50 -23.42
CA GLU A 288 -39.14 0.93 -24.01
C GLU A 288 -40.19 0.79 -22.91
N LYS A 289 -41.28 1.56 -22.97
CA LYS A 289 -42.44 1.38 -22.08
C LYS A 289 -43.48 0.52 -22.81
N THR A 290 -43.79 -0.64 -22.26
CA THR A 290 -44.89 -1.49 -22.70
C THR A 290 -46.17 -1.09 -21.96
N ALA A 291 -47.25 -0.86 -22.69
CA ALA A 291 -48.56 -0.54 -22.14
C ALA A 291 -49.63 -1.40 -22.82
N TRP A 292 -50.64 -1.82 -22.07
CA TRP A 292 -51.80 -2.53 -22.60
C TRP A 292 -52.90 -1.53 -22.91
N VAL A 293 -53.49 -1.63 -24.11
CA VAL A 293 -54.51 -0.69 -24.57
C VAL A 293 -55.68 -1.44 -25.19
N PHE A 294 -56.89 -0.95 -25.01
CA PHE A 294 -58.03 -1.38 -25.81
C PHE A 294 -58.15 -0.48 -27.07
N PRO A 295 -57.74 -0.94 -28.26
CA PRO A 295 -57.71 -0.09 -29.44
C PRO A 295 -59.13 0.26 -29.90
N SER A 296 -59.39 1.55 -30.14
CA SER A 296 -60.67 2.04 -30.66
C SER A 296 -61.13 1.30 -31.93
N ALA A 297 -60.20 0.89 -32.80
CA ALA A 297 -60.49 0.09 -33.99
C ALA A 297 -61.11 -1.29 -33.65
N GLY A 298 -60.61 -1.95 -32.60
CA GLY A 298 -61.12 -3.24 -32.12
C GLY A 298 -62.52 -3.16 -31.50
N MET A 299 -62.86 -2.00 -30.91
CA MET A 299 -64.18 -1.76 -30.29
C MET A 299 -65.33 -1.81 -31.29
N SER A 300 -65.09 -1.42 -32.54
CA SER A 300 -66.10 -1.48 -33.60
C SER A 300 -66.54 -2.93 -33.92
N LYS A 301 -65.61 -3.90 -33.82
CA LYS A 301 -65.86 -5.33 -34.03
C LYS A 301 -66.70 -5.97 -32.92
N LEU A 302 -66.72 -5.37 -31.71
CA LEU A 302 -67.55 -5.85 -30.60
C LEU A 302 -69.05 -5.53 -30.79
N SER A 303 -69.38 -4.55 -31.64
CA SER A 303 -70.76 -4.14 -31.95
C SER A 303 -71.40 -4.89 -33.13
N LYS A 304 -70.64 -5.76 -33.83
CA LYS A 304 -71.08 -6.51 -35.02
C LYS A 304 -70.84 -8.02 -34.82
N GLY A 305 -71.63 -8.89 -35.46
CA GLY A 305 -71.47 -10.36 -35.44
C GLY A 305 -72.62 -11.15 -34.80
N LYS A 306 -72.49 -12.49 -34.74
CA LYS A 306 -73.55 -13.45 -34.31
C LYS A 306 -74.05 -13.25 -32.87
N TYR A 307 -73.24 -12.63 -32.01
CA TYR A 307 -73.60 -12.22 -30.64
C TYR A 307 -73.00 -10.82 -30.37
N PRO A 308 -73.70 -9.72 -30.70
CA PRO A 308 -73.20 -8.37 -30.48
C PRO A 308 -73.32 -7.97 -29.01
N LEU A 309 -72.33 -7.22 -28.51
CA LEU A 309 -72.39 -6.66 -27.16
C LEU A 309 -73.49 -5.61 -27.06
N GLN A 310 -74.30 -5.66 -26.00
CA GLN A 310 -75.39 -4.71 -25.80
C GLN A 310 -74.88 -3.26 -25.77
N LYS A 311 -75.63 -2.34 -26.40
CA LYS A 311 -75.25 -0.93 -26.58
C LYS A 311 -74.86 -0.22 -25.26
N LYS A 312 -75.53 -0.56 -24.15
CA LYS A 312 -75.19 -0.05 -22.80
C LYS A 312 -73.81 -0.52 -22.30
N LEU A 313 -73.45 -1.78 -22.52
CA LEU A 313 -72.14 -2.32 -22.14
C LEU A 313 -71.04 -1.81 -23.05
N LEU A 314 -71.31 -1.73 -24.36
CA LEU A 314 -70.37 -1.18 -25.33
C LEU A 314 -69.99 0.28 -25.02
N THR A 315 -70.95 1.07 -24.53
CA THR A 315 -70.70 2.48 -24.13
C THR A 315 -69.78 2.56 -22.91
N LYS A 316 -69.87 1.62 -21.96
CA LYS A 316 -68.97 1.55 -20.81
C LYS A 316 -67.55 1.13 -21.22
N VAL A 317 -67.42 0.11 -22.07
CA VAL A 317 -66.11 -0.35 -22.57
C VAL A 317 -65.45 0.70 -23.46
N LYS A 318 -66.22 1.44 -24.28
CA LYS A 318 -65.70 2.55 -25.10
C LYS A 318 -65.07 3.68 -24.28
N LYS A 319 -65.50 3.91 -23.03
CA LYS A 319 -64.87 4.90 -22.14
C LYS A 319 -63.44 4.51 -21.72
N MET A 320 -63.04 3.27 -22.00
CA MET A 320 -61.69 2.76 -21.76
C MET A 320 -60.87 2.61 -23.04
N ALA A 321 -61.45 2.96 -24.20
CA ALA A 321 -60.73 2.89 -25.46
C ALA A 321 -59.52 3.83 -25.44
N ASP A 322 -58.41 3.36 -25.99
CA ASP A 322 -57.12 4.05 -26.09
C ASP A 322 -56.48 4.50 -24.75
N LYS A 323 -57.06 4.11 -23.59
CA LYS A 323 -56.40 4.28 -22.29
C LYS A 323 -55.24 3.30 -22.15
N GLN A 324 -54.11 3.80 -21.67
CA GLN A 324 -52.90 3.02 -21.42
C GLN A 324 -52.91 2.45 -20.00
N PHE A 325 -52.60 1.15 -19.88
CA PHE A 325 -52.47 0.44 -18.61
C PHE A 325 -51.06 -0.17 -18.51
N ASP A 326 -50.37 0.02 -17.39
CA ASP A 326 -48.98 -0.45 -17.23
C ASP A 326 -48.87 -1.99 -17.22
N THR A 327 -49.94 -2.72 -16.87
CA THR A 327 -49.99 -4.20 -16.93
C THR A 327 -51.31 -4.71 -17.48
N LYS A 328 -51.31 -5.95 -17.99
CA LYS A 328 -52.51 -6.63 -18.46
C LYS A 328 -53.55 -6.82 -17.36
N ASP A 329 -53.10 -7.13 -16.15
CA ASP A 329 -53.99 -7.35 -15.00
C ASP A 329 -54.65 -6.04 -14.54
N ALA A 330 -53.92 -4.92 -14.56
CA ALA A 330 -54.49 -3.60 -14.28
C ALA A 330 -55.58 -3.22 -15.31
N ALA A 331 -55.36 -3.55 -16.59
CA ALA A 331 -56.39 -3.35 -17.63
C ALA A 331 -57.63 -4.23 -17.40
N ILE A 332 -57.45 -5.47 -16.94
CA ILE A 332 -58.52 -6.42 -16.61
C ILE A 332 -59.28 -5.98 -15.34
N GLU A 333 -58.58 -5.47 -14.34
CA GLU A 333 -59.18 -4.98 -13.10
C GLU A 333 -60.03 -3.74 -13.36
N ALA A 334 -59.48 -2.74 -14.07
CA ALA A 334 -60.24 -1.57 -14.50
C ALA A 334 -61.45 -1.94 -15.37
N PHE A 335 -61.33 -3.01 -16.18
CA PHE A 335 -62.42 -3.54 -16.98
C PHE A 335 -63.53 -4.15 -16.11
N ASN A 336 -63.14 -4.96 -15.12
CA ASN A 336 -64.07 -5.58 -14.19
C ASN A 336 -64.75 -4.54 -13.29
N GLU A 337 -64.04 -3.50 -12.86
CA GLU A 337 -64.57 -2.41 -12.05
C GLU A 337 -65.59 -1.57 -12.83
N ALA A 338 -65.26 -1.19 -14.07
CA ALA A 338 -66.14 -0.39 -14.92
C ALA A 338 -67.46 -1.10 -15.29
N LEU A 339 -67.44 -2.45 -15.32
CA LEU A 339 -68.59 -3.27 -15.71
C LEU A 339 -69.27 -3.99 -14.54
N GLY A 340 -68.63 -4.12 -13.39
CA GLY A 340 -69.15 -4.79 -12.19
C GLY A 340 -69.68 -6.19 -12.48
N LYS A 341 -70.92 -6.45 -12.04
CA LYS A 341 -71.60 -7.75 -12.26
C LYS A 341 -71.80 -8.11 -13.75
N ASP A 342 -71.72 -7.13 -14.66
CA ASP A 342 -71.86 -7.35 -16.10
C ASP A 342 -70.53 -7.68 -16.81
N ALA A 343 -69.39 -7.68 -16.11
CA ALA A 343 -68.08 -7.99 -16.69
C ALA A 343 -68.04 -9.40 -17.33
N LYS A 344 -68.69 -10.39 -16.70
CA LYS A 344 -68.83 -11.76 -17.24
C LYS A 344 -69.53 -11.81 -18.60
N LYS A 345 -70.45 -10.88 -18.87
CA LYS A 345 -71.21 -10.81 -20.14
C LYS A 345 -70.43 -10.11 -21.26
N ALA A 346 -69.36 -9.40 -20.92
CA ALA A 346 -68.55 -8.62 -21.86
C ALA A 346 -67.12 -9.14 -22.03
N LYS A 347 -66.80 -10.33 -21.52
CA LYS A 347 -65.46 -10.94 -21.53
C LYS A 347 -64.73 -10.88 -22.88
N ARG A 348 -65.46 -10.95 -24.00
CA ARG A 348 -64.93 -10.83 -25.37
C ARG A 348 -64.22 -9.50 -25.65
N ALA A 349 -64.46 -8.46 -24.85
CA ALA A 349 -63.74 -7.20 -24.95
C ALA A 349 -62.29 -7.30 -24.44
N LEU A 350 -61.97 -8.26 -23.57
CA LEU A 350 -60.59 -8.52 -23.16
C LEU A 350 -59.76 -9.14 -24.29
N ASP A 351 -60.41 -9.80 -25.26
CA ASP A 351 -59.74 -10.45 -26.40
C ASP A 351 -59.19 -9.43 -27.41
N ILE A 352 -59.64 -8.17 -27.36
CA ILE A 352 -59.12 -7.09 -28.21
C ILE A 352 -58.03 -6.25 -27.52
N LEU A 353 -57.65 -6.58 -26.29
CA LEU A 353 -56.59 -5.89 -25.56
C LEU A 353 -55.24 -6.23 -26.21
N VAL A 354 -54.47 -5.21 -26.60
CA VAL A 354 -53.19 -5.37 -27.30
C VAL A 354 -52.07 -4.72 -26.50
N GLU A 355 -50.90 -5.35 -26.52
CA GLU A 355 -49.66 -4.76 -26.02
C GLU A 355 -49.15 -3.73 -27.03
N SER A 356 -49.05 -2.48 -26.59
CA SER A 356 -48.48 -1.35 -27.32
C SER A 356 -47.12 -1.01 -26.75
N LYS A 357 -46.12 -0.88 -27.63
CA LYS A 357 -44.78 -0.41 -27.27
C LYS A 357 -44.66 1.08 -27.61
N SER A 358 -44.27 1.88 -26.64
CA SER A 358 -43.93 3.29 -26.84
C SER A 358 -42.51 3.57 -26.36
N GLU A 359 -41.71 4.28 -27.16
CA GLU A 359 -40.42 4.81 -26.74
C GLU A 359 -40.66 6.04 -25.86
N SER A 360 -40.15 6.01 -24.62
CA SER A 360 -40.14 7.19 -23.75
C SER A 360 -38.69 7.60 -23.49
N GLN A 361 -38.39 8.88 -23.66
CA GLN A 361 -37.12 9.48 -23.26
C GLN A 361 -37.29 10.12 -21.88
N ALA A 362 -36.88 9.41 -20.83
CA ALA A 362 -36.93 9.91 -19.46
C ALA A 362 -35.69 9.47 -18.69
N LEU A 363 -34.95 10.43 -18.16
CA LEU A 363 -33.78 10.20 -17.30
C LEU A 363 -34.21 10.30 -15.84
N ASP A 364 -33.85 9.31 -15.02
CA ASP A 364 -34.09 9.37 -13.57
C ASP A 364 -32.92 10.04 -12.83
N LYS A 365 -33.23 10.59 -11.66
CA LYS A 365 -32.28 11.36 -10.83
C LYS A 365 -31.12 10.51 -10.34
N GLU A 366 -31.34 9.22 -10.08
CA GLU A 366 -30.29 8.27 -9.67
C GLU A 366 -29.27 8.07 -10.79
N THR A 367 -29.73 7.94 -12.03
CA THR A 367 -28.87 7.85 -13.23
C THR A 367 -28.11 9.16 -13.45
N TRP A 368 -28.74 10.32 -13.28
CA TRP A 368 -28.04 11.62 -13.33
C TRP A 368 -26.92 11.71 -12.29
N GLN A 369 -27.16 11.24 -11.07
CA GLN A 369 -26.17 11.24 -9.99
C GLN A 369 -24.91 10.42 -10.30
N GLN A 370 -25.00 9.40 -11.16
CA GLN A 370 -23.83 8.63 -11.60
C GLN A 370 -22.83 9.47 -12.42
N ILE A 371 -23.27 10.56 -13.04
CA ILE A 371 -22.39 11.49 -13.77
C ILE A 371 -22.22 12.84 -13.06
N SER A 372 -23.24 13.35 -12.36
CA SER A 372 -23.15 14.66 -11.71
C SER A 372 -22.15 14.66 -10.56
N ALA A 373 -22.22 13.68 -9.66
CA ALA A 373 -21.36 13.65 -8.48
C ALA A 373 -19.86 13.51 -8.82
N PRO A 374 -19.42 12.63 -9.75
CA PRO A 374 -18.00 12.51 -10.09
C PRO A 374 -17.42 13.72 -10.84
N LEU A 375 -18.25 14.39 -11.67
CA LEU A 375 -17.83 15.55 -12.46
C LEU A 375 -18.06 16.89 -11.74
N GLY A 376 -18.64 16.85 -10.54
CA GLY A 376 -18.94 18.03 -9.72
C GLY A 376 -20.05 18.91 -10.32
N PHE A 377 -21.02 18.32 -11.04
CA PHE A 377 -22.18 19.06 -11.49
C PHE A 377 -23.15 19.28 -10.32
N ASP A 378 -23.77 20.45 -10.29
CA ASP A 378 -24.85 20.75 -9.35
C ASP A 378 -26.05 19.82 -9.62
N ASP A 379 -26.61 19.21 -8.58
CA ASP A 379 -27.80 18.37 -8.68
C ASP A 379 -29.02 19.17 -9.17
N ALA A 380 -29.04 20.49 -8.97
CA ALA A 380 -30.06 21.38 -9.55
C ALA A 380 -30.03 21.38 -11.09
N ALA A 381 -28.90 21.05 -11.73
CA ALA A 381 -28.80 20.99 -13.18
C ALA A 381 -29.61 19.83 -13.79
N PHE A 382 -30.07 18.85 -13.00
CA PHE A 382 -30.96 17.78 -13.45
C PHE A 382 -32.24 18.33 -14.09
N GLU A 383 -32.86 19.31 -13.45
CA GLU A 383 -34.13 19.91 -13.90
C GLU A 383 -33.99 20.64 -15.25
N GLU A 384 -32.76 21.06 -15.58
CA GLU A 384 -32.44 21.73 -16.84
C GLU A 384 -31.97 20.75 -17.92
N VAL A 385 -31.41 19.60 -17.54
CA VAL A 385 -30.86 18.59 -18.47
C VAL A 385 -31.92 17.57 -18.89
N SER A 386 -32.76 17.11 -17.96
CA SER A 386 -33.78 16.09 -18.24
C SER A 386 -34.76 16.47 -19.37
N PRO A 387 -35.22 17.73 -19.50
CA PRO A 387 -36.12 18.13 -20.59
C PRO A 387 -35.44 18.17 -21.97
N LEU A 388 -34.11 18.21 -22.03
CA LEU A 388 -33.34 18.37 -23.27
C LEU A 388 -32.96 17.05 -23.95
N LEU A 389 -33.40 15.89 -23.43
CA LEU A 389 -33.05 14.58 -23.99
C LEU A 389 -33.50 14.41 -25.45
N SER A 390 -34.53 15.13 -25.87
CA SER A 390 -35.03 15.13 -27.26
C SER A 390 -34.33 16.13 -28.18
N ASP A 391 -33.50 17.04 -27.64
CA ASP A 391 -32.73 18.03 -28.39
C ASP A 391 -31.23 17.84 -28.14
N GLU A 392 -30.61 16.98 -28.94
CA GLU A 392 -29.19 16.64 -28.80
C GLU A 392 -28.26 17.86 -28.92
N ALA A 393 -28.63 18.85 -29.74
CA ALA A 393 -27.79 20.01 -30.00
C ALA A 393 -27.80 20.99 -28.83
N GLU A 394 -28.96 21.23 -28.24
CA GLU A 394 -29.11 22.05 -27.03
C GLU A 394 -28.51 21.35 -25.81
N LEU A 395 -28.74 20.04 -25.68
CA LEU A 395 -28.17 19.21 -24.62
C LEU A 395 -26.64 19.20 -24.66
N LEU A 396 -26.02 19.08 -25.84
CA LEU A 396 -24.57 19.13 -25.97
C LEU A 396 -23.99 20.47 -25.48
N LYS A 397 -24.58 21.60 -25.88
CA LYS A 397 -24.15 22.94 -25.42
C LYS A 397 -24.28 23.07 -23.91
N LYS A 398 -25.35 22.50 -23.32
CA LYS A 398 -25.55 22.52 -21.88
C LYS A 398 -24.47 21.72 -21.15
N ILE A 399 -24.16 20.52 -21.64
CA ILE A 399 -23.07 19.67 -21.10
C ILE A 399 -21.72 20.39 -21.18
N GLU A 400 -21.40 21.04 -22.31
CA GLU A 400 -20.17 21.82 -22.46
C GLU A 400 -20.05 22.95 -21.42
N LYS A 401 -21.16 23.65 -21.15
CA LYS A 401 -21.21 24.70 -20.12
C LYS A 401 -21.01 24.14 -18.70
N LEU A 402 -21.60 22.99 -18.39
CA LEU A 402 -21.44 22.32 -17.10
C LEU A 402 -20.00 21.81 -16.88
N LEU A 403 -19.32 21.38 -17.95
CA LEU A 403 -17.93 20.91 -17.89
C LEU A 403 -16.89 22.03 -17.79
N ALA A 404 -17.24 23.28 -18.15
CA ALA A 404 -16.31 24.40 -18.20
C ALA A 404 -15.47 24.59 -16.92
N PRO A 405 -16.06 24.55 -15.69
CA PRO A 405 -15.28 24.67 -14.46
C PRO A 405 -14.32 23.49 -14.22
N ALA A 406 -14.70 22.28 -14.62
CA ALA A 406 -13.93 21.06 -14.38
C ALA A 406 -12.72 20.90 -15.31
N TYR A 407 -12.74 21.51 -16.51
CA TYR A 407 -11.67 21.30 -17.50
C TYR A 407 -10.29 21.69 -16.99
N THR A 408 -10.15 22.77 -16.24
CA THR A 408 -8.83 23.21 -15.73
C THR A 408 -8.21 22.12 -14.86
N GLN A 409 -9.00 21.54 -13.96
CA GLN A 409 -8.56 20.47 -13.07
C GLN A 409 -8.27 19.18 -13.84
N ILE A 410 -9.11 18.80 -14.80
CA ILE A 410 -8.92 17.59 -15.62
C ILE A 410 -7.66 17.71 -16.49
N MET A 411 -7.40 18.87 -17.10
CA MET A 411 -6.19 19.09 -17.91
C MET A 411 -4.92 19.01 -17.07
N GLN A 412 -4.93 19.55 -15.85
CA GLN A 412 -3.82 19.39 -14.91
C GLN A 412 -3.60 17.92 -14.53
N GLN A 413 -4.68 17.15 -14.33
CA GLN A 413 -4.56 15.70 -14.10
C GLN A 413 -3.90 15.01 -15.30
N ILE A 414 -4.30 15.33 -16.54
CA ILE A 414 -3.68 14.79 -17.76
C ILE A 414 -2.18 15.10 -17.80
N ASP A 415 -1.79 16.35 -17.54
CA ASP A 415 -0.37 16.75 -17.55
C ASP A 415 0.45 15.99 -16.50
N ARG A 416 -0.10 15.79 -15.30
CA ARG A 416 0.53 14.99 -14.24
C ARG A 416 0.62 13.51 -14.62
N GLN A 417 -0.41 12.94 -15.23
CA GLN A 417 -0.41 11.56 -15.71
C GLN A 417 0.64 11.33 -16.79
N ILE A 418 0.84 12.28 -17.72
CA ILE A 418 1.91 12.19 -18.74
C ILE A 418 3.29 12.13 -18.08
N LYS A 419 3.55 12.97 -17.07
CA LYS A 419 4.80 12.92 -16.30
C LYS A 419 4.98 11.60 -15.53
N LEU A 420 3.89 11.03 -15.00
CA LEU A 420 3.89 9.74 -14.28
C LEU A 420 4.03 8.51 -15.18
N ILE A 421 3.63 8.57 -16.44
CA ILE A 421 3.84 7.47 -17.38
C ILE A 421 5.35 7.27 -17.66
N GLN A 422 6.14 8.32 -17.48
CA GLN A 422 7.61 8.27 -17.58
C GLN A 422 8.27 7.71 -16.30
N SER A 423 7.52 7.52 -15.21
CA SER A 423 8.00 6.88 -13.98
C SER A 423 7.52 5.43 -13.87
N ASP A 424 8.27 4.61 -13.13
CA ASP A 424 7.84 3.26 -12.70
C ASP A 424 7.82 2.16 -13.78
N ALA A 425 8.82 2.15 -14.67
CA ALA A 425 8.97 1.15 -15.74
C ALA A 425 8.98 -0.32 -15.28
N TRP A 426 9.19 -0.60 -13.99
CA TRP A 426 9.25 -1.96 -13.47
C TRP A 426 7.91 -2.70 -13.54
N ILE A 427 6.76 -2.01 -13.41
CA ILE A 427 5.45 -2.66 -13.54
C ILE A 427 5.18 -3.03 -14.97
N ASP A 428 5.46 -2.11 -15.88
CA ASP A 428 5.28 -2.33 -17.32
C ASP A 428 6.21 -3.45 -17.81
N MET A 429 7.43 -3.54 -17.26
CA MET A 429 8.34 -4.66 -17.48
C MET A 429 7.79 -5.98 -16.93
N GLU A 430 7.21 -6.01 -15.72
CA GLU A 430 6.58 -7.23 -15.18
C GLU A 430 5.37 -7.65 -16.02
N ILE A 431 4.52 -6.71 -16.45
CA ILE A 431 3.38 -7.00 -17.34
C ILE A 431 3.89 -7.62 -18.64
N SER A 432 4.91 -7.03 -19.28
CA SER A 432 5.50 -7.56 -20.52
C SER A 432 6.09 -8.97 -20.33
N ILE A 433 6.80 -9.22 -19.22
CA ILE A 433 7.32 -10.55 -18.89
C ILE A 433 6.16 -11.57 -18.77
N ARG A 434 5.05 -11.19 -18.14
CA ARG A 434 3.89 -12.07 -17.96
C ARG A 434 3.13 -12.33 -19.25
N GLU A 435 3.04 -11.35 -20.13
CA GLU A 435 2.49 -11.53 -21.48
C GLU A 435 3.33 -12.54 -22.29
N GLU A 436 4.67 -12.43 -22.21
CA GLU A 436 5.58 -13.44 -22.79
C GLU A 436 5.44 -14.82 -22.11
N HIS A 437 5.18 -14.89 -20.78
CA HIS A 437 4.89 -16.17 -20.10
C HIS A 437 3.61 -16.83 -20.63
N ILE A 438 2.58 -16.04 -20.93
CA ILE A 438 1.34 -16.54 -21.56
C ILE A 438 1.66 -17.08 -22.95
N MET A 439 2.40 -16.33 -23.77
CA MET A 439 2.80 -16.78 -25.11
C MET A 439 3.58 -18.10 -25.05
N ILE A 440 4.54 -18.24 -24.13
CA ILE A 440 5.27 -19.50 -23.92
C ILE A 440 4.29 -20.64 -23.59
N LYS A 441 3.34 -20.42 -22.68
CA LYS A 441 2.36 -21.43 -22.27
C LYS A 441 1.43 -21.83 -23.41
N GLU A 442 0.98 -20.87 -24.22
CA GLU A 442 0.20 -21.12 -25.42
C GLU A 442 1.00 -21.91 -26.46
N MET A 443 2.27 -21.56 -26.69
CA MET A 443 3.18 -22.32 -27.56
C MET A 443 3.40 -23.77 -27.08
N VAL A 444 3.47 -24.01 -25.76
CA VAL A 444 3.53 -25.37 -25.20
C VAL A 444 2.22 -26.12 -25.46
N GLY A 445 1.06 -25.45 -25.29
CA GLY A 445 -0.26 -26.01 -25.58
C GLY A 445 -0.46 -26.37 -27.06
N ASP A 446 0.06 -25.53 -27.95
CA ASP A 446 0.04 -25.69 -29.40
C ASP A 446 1.08 -26.69 -29.93
N GLY A 447 2.01 -27.17 -29.09
CA GLY A 447 3.10 -28.05 -29.50
C GLY A 447 4.25 -27.38 -30.25
N LYS A 448 4.31 -26.04 -30.25
CA LYS A 448 5.38 -25.23 -30.87
C LYS A 448 6.67 -25.21 -30.05
N ILE A 449 6.59 -25.54 -28.75
CA ILE A 449 7.74 -25.78 -27.87
C ILE A 449 7.76 -27.27 -27.54
N SER A 450 8.81 -27.96 -27.95
CA SER A 450 9.04 -29.38 -27.68
C SER A 450 9.65 -29.63 -26.29
N GLU A 451 9.78 -30.89 -25.90
CA GLU A 451 10.49 -31.25 -24.66
C GLU A 451 11.99 -30.93 -24.74
N TRP A 452 12.57 -30.99 -25.95
CA TRP A 452 13.96 -30.62 -26.19
C TRP A 452 14.16 -29.11 -25.99
N ASP A 453 13.26 -28.30 -26.54
CA ASP A 453 13.30 -26.84 -26.35
C ASP A 453 13.18 -26.48 -24.86
N TRP A 454 12.34 -27.20 -24.12
CA TRP A 454 12.20 -27.07 -22.66
C TRP A 454 13.48 -27.46 -21.88
N GLY A 455 14.46 -28.12 -22.50
CA GLY A 455 15.78 -28.38 -21.92
C GLY A 455 16.79 -27.25 -22.14
N GLU A 456 16.56 -26.38 -23.13
CA GLU A 456 17.57 -25.46 -23.67
C GLU A 456 17.31 -24.00 -23.27
N ALA A 457 17.77 -23.63 -22.07
CA ALA A 457 17.59 -22.26 -21.54
C ALA A 457 18.28 -21.16 -22.37
N ASN A 458 19.21 -21.50 -23.26
CA ASN A 458 19.93 -20.55 -24.11
C ASN A 458 19.32 -20.37 -25.51
N SER A 459 18.32 -21.17 -25.88
CA SER A 459 17.67 -21.11 -27.19
C SER A 459 16.21 -20.66 -27.05
N PRO A 460 15.93 -19.34 -27.01
CA PRO A 460 14.57 -18.85 -26.82
C PRO A 460 13.69 -19.10 -28.06
N PRO A 461 12.41 -19.46 -27.87
CA PRO A 461 11.44 -19.53 -28.97
C PRO A 461 11.25 -18.19 -29.70
N LYS A 462 10.87 -18.24 -30.99
CA LYS A 462 10.64 -17.05 -31.80
C LYS A 462 9.60 -16.13 -31.17
N GLY A 463 9.94 -14.85 -30.97
CA GLY A 463 9.06 -13.84 -30.37
C GLY A 463 9.16 -13.71 -28.84
N ILE A 464 10.01 -14.51 -28.19
CA ILE A 464 10.28 -14.44 -26.74
C ILE A 464 11.67 -13.86 -26.50
N LYS A 465 11.81 -12.93 -25.55
CA LYS A 465 13.13 -12.36 -25.21
C LYS A 465 13.99 -13.41 -24.49
N SER A 466 15.29 -13.43 -24.79
CA SER A 466 16.24 -14.37 -24.16
C SER A 466 16.23 -14.30 -22.62
N ALA A 467 16.15 -13.09 -22.06
CA ALA A 467 16.08 -12.88 -20.62
C ALA A 467 14.79 -13.48 -20.01
N THR A 468 13.64 -13.27 -20.66
CA THR A 468 12.35 -13.82 -20.23
C THR A 468 12.32 -15.34 -20.30
N TRP A 469 12.87 -15.93 -21.37
CA TRP A 469 12.98 -17.38 -21.50
C TRP A 469 13.79 -18.00 -20.36
N LYS A 470 14.97 -17.44 -20.06
CA LYS A 470 15.82 -17.90 -18.96
C LYS A 470 15.11 -17.80 -17.60
N GLU A 471 14.46 -16.67 -17.33
CA GLU A 471 13.70 -16.48 -16.09
C GLU A 471 12.52 -17.46 -16.00
N PHE A 472 11.78 -17.66 -17.09
CA PHE A 472 10.70 -18.62 -17.18
C PHE A 472 11.19 -20.04 -16.85
N MET A 473 12.30 -20.47 -17.47
CA MET A 473 12.90 -21.78 -17.23
C MET A 473 13.37 -21.97 -15.79
N VAL A 474 14.02 -20.96 -15.20
CA VAL A 474 14.42 -20.98 -13.78
C VAL A 474 13.19 -21.08 -12.87
N SER A 475 12.14 -20.30 -13.15
CA SER A 475 10.91 -20.28 -12.38
C SER A 475 10.13 -21.61 -12.44
N HIS A 476 10.30 -22.37 -13.53
CA HIS A 476 9.67 -23.68 -13.75
C HIS A 476 10.65 -24.86 -13.66
N SER A 477 11.85 -24.67 -13.10
CA SER A 477 12.89 -25.71 -12.98
C SER A 477 12.44 -26.99 -12.27
N ARG A 478 11.41 -26.90 -11.41
CA ARG A 478 10.80 -28.04 -10.70
C ARG A 478 9.57 -28.62 -11.40
N VAL A 479 9.13 -28.04 -12.51
CA VAL A 479 7.95 -28.46 -13.26
C VAL A 479 8.41 -29.24 -14.50
N ARG A 480 8.07 -30.52 -14.56
CA ARG A 480 8.37 -31.35 -15.74
C ARG A 480 7.49 -30.93 -16.90
N TYR A 481 8.03 -30.92 -18.12
CA TYR A 481 7.33 -30.56 -19.35
C TYR A 481 5.98 -31.29 -19.53
N LYS A 482 5.91 -32.59 -19.21
CA LYS A 482 4.65 -33.37 -19.23
C LYS A 482 3.52 -32.77 -18.37
N HIS A 483 3.84 -32.09 -17.26
CA HIS A 483 2.84 -31.45 -16.40
C HIS A 483 2.31 -30.15 -17.00
N MET A 484 3.12 -29.47 -17.84
CA MET A 484 2.73 -28.27 -18.58
C MET A 484 1.83 -28.58 -19.78
N LYS A 485 1.89 -29.80 -20.35
CA LYS A 485 0.94 -30.25 -21.39
C LYS A 485 -0.47 -30.56 -20.89
N ASN A 486 -0.66 -30.69 -19.58
CA ASN A 486 -1.99 -30.97 -19.04
C ASN A 486 -2.90 -29.75 -19.28
N ARG A 487 -3.93 -29.91 -20.13
CA ARG A 487 -4.81 -28.81 -20.55
C ARG A 487 -5.42 -28.04 -19.38
N THR A 488 -5.88 -28.72 -18.34
CA THR A 488 -6.49 -28.09 -17.17
C THR A 488 -5.48 -27.29 -16.35
N ASN A 489 -4.27 -27.83 -16.13
CA ASN A 489 -3.22 -27.11 -15.41
C ASN A 489 -2.69 -25.93 -16.21
N LEU A 490 -2.54 -26.08 -17.53
CA LEU A 490 -2.09 -25.04 -18.43
C LEU A 490 -3.10 -23.89 -18.50
N ALA A 491 -4.39 -24.20 -18.67
CA ALA A 491 -5.46 -23.21 -18.66
C ALA A 491 -5.50 -22.43 -17.33
N LYS A 492 -5.40 -23.13 -16.19
CA LYS A 492 -5.28 -22.49 -14.86
C LYS A 492 -4.05 -21.59 -14.77
N SER A 493 -2.90 -22.04 -15.29
CA SER A 493 -1.65 -21.30 -15.26
C SER A 493 -1.68 -20.04 -16.14
N ILE A 494 -2.33 -20.11 -17.30
CA ILE A 494 -2.57 -18.97 -18.20
C ILE A 494 -3.54 -17.99 -17.54
N GLN A 495 -4.66 -18.48 -16.99
CA GLN A 495 -5.62 -17.63 -16.30
C GLN A 495 -5.00 -16.92 -15.09
N ASN A 496 -4.10 -17.57 -14.36
CA ASN A 496 -3.36 -16.94 -13.27
C ASN A 496 -2.51 -15.76 -13.77
N ASP A 497 -1.76 -15.89 -14.86
CA ASP A 497 -0.99 -14.75 -15.39
C ASP A 497 -1.91 -13.65 -15.91
N LYS A 498 -3.04 -13.98 -16.56
CA LYS A 498 -4.05 -12.98 -16.97
C LYS A 498 -4.58 -12.19 -15.77
N ASN A 499 -4.91 -12.89 -14.68
CA ASN A 499 -5.36 -12.26 -13.45
C ASN A 499 -4.25 -11.39 -12.81
N VAL A 500 -2.99 -11.82 -12.86
CA VAL A 500 -1.84 -11.02 -12.37
C VAL A 500 -1.67 -9.76 -13.20
N ILE A 501 -1.77 -9.85 -14.53
CA ILE A 501 -1.66 -8.71 -15.44
C ILE A 501 -2.77 -7.70 -15.14
N GLU A 502 -4.02 -8.17 -15.02
CA GLU A 502 -5.16 -7.31 -14.70
C GLU A 502 -4.98 -6.63 -13.34
N PHE A 503 -4.59 -7.39 -12.32
CA PHE A 503 -4.26 -6.87 -11.00
C PHE A 503 -3.15 -5.80 -11.03
N LEU A 504 -2.06 -6.04 -11.76
CA LEU A 504 -0.95 -5.09 -11.89
C LEU A 504 -1.37 -3.82 -12.63
N LYS A 505 -2.21 -3.94 -13.67
CA LYS A 505 -2.76 -2.80 -14.41
C LYS A 505 -3.63 -1.94 -13.49
N ASP A 506 -4.55 -2.56 -12.75
CA ASP A 506 -5.42 -1.87 -11.79
C ASP A 506 -4.60 -1.19 -10.68
N TYR A 507 -3.62 -1.89 -10.09
CA TYR A 507 -2.78 -1.36 -9.03
C TYR A 507 -1.95 -0.17 -9.51
N ARG A 508 -1.34 -0.28 -10.70
CA ARG A 508 -0.59 0.80 -11.36
C ARG A 508 -1.47 2.02 -11.58
N ASN A 509 -2.68 1.83 -12.12
CA ASN A 509 -3.59 2.94 -12.42
C ASN A 509 -4.02 3.66 -11.13
N ARG A 510 -4.37 2.93 -10.07
CA ARG A 510 -4.70 3.52 -8.76
C ARG A 510 -3.53 4.25 -8.12
N THR A 511 -2.32 3.70 -8.22
CA THR A 511 -1.12 4.35 -7.68
C THR A 511 -0.78 5.62 -8.46
N ARG A 512 -0.91 5.60 -9.79
CA ARG A 512 -0.75 6.82 -10.60
C ARG A 512 -1.81 7.88 -10.28
N GLN A 513 -3.08 7.47 -10.14
CA GLN A 513 -4.15 8.36 -9.67
C GLN A 513 -3.80 9.00 -8.32
N GLU A 514 -3.26 8.21 -7.38
CA GLU A 514 -2.77 8.72 -6.11
C GLU A 514 -1.63 9.72 -6.25
N LEU A 515 -0.56 9.36 -6.96
CA LEU A 515 0.62 10.22 -7.12
C LEU A 515 0.34 11.50 -7.92
N SER A 516 -0.72 11.51 -8.73
CA SER A 516 -1.20 12.71 -9.43
C SER A 516 -1.98 13.69 -8.56
N GLN A 517 -2.28 13.33 -7.32
CA GLN A 517 -2.91 14.24 -6.39
C GLN A 517 -2.05 15.49 -6.19
N GLU A 518 -2.71 16.63 -6.03
CA GLU A 518 -2.02 17.91 -5.86
C GLU A 518 -1.15 17.92 -4.60
N ILE A 519 -1.54 17.23 -3.52
CA ILE A 519 -0.73 17.15 -2.31
C ILE A 519 0.61 16.43 -2.51
N LEU A 520 0.68 15.50 -3.47
CA LEU A 520 1.88 14.75 -3.81
C LEU A 520 2.68 15.37 -4.97
N THR A 521 2.31 16.58 -5.40
CA THR A 521 3.00 17.34 -6.45
C THR A 521 3.97 18.36 -5.83
N ASP A 522 5.20 18.39 -6.33
CA ASP A 522 6.25 19.35 -5.95
C ASP A 522 5.95 20.78 -6.45
N PHE A 523 6.74 21.74 -5.98
CA PHE A 523 6.65 23.13 -6.41
C PHE A 523 7.77 23.43 -7.41
N ARG A 524 7.42 23.95 -8.58
CA ARG A 524 8.41 24.32 -9.61
C ARG A 524 8.17 25.71 -10.16
N ALA A 525 9.26 26.32 -10.58
CA ALA A 525 9.25 27.59 -11.29
C ALA A 525 8.58 27.46 -12.67
N GLY A 526 7.80 28.46 -13.04
CA GLY A 526 7.12 28.55 -14.33
C GLY A 526 6.50 29.93 -14.56
N GLY A 527 5.65 30.01 -15.60
CA GLY A 527 5.07 31.28 -16.06
C GLY A 527 6.08 32.22 -16.72
N PRO A 528 5.68 33.47 -17.03
CA PRO A 528 6.56 34.44 -17.69
C PRO A 528 7.86 34.66 -16.90
N GLY A 529 9.00 34.36 -17.53
CA GLY A 529 10.33 34.52 -16.94
C GLY A 529 10.64 33.57 -15.77
N GLY A 530 9.87 32.49 -15.56
CA GLY A 530 10.12 31.52 -14.49
C GLY A 530 9.93 32.08 -13.07
N LYS A 531 9.20 33.20 -12.93
CA LYS A 531 9.05 33.92 -11.65
C LYS A 531 7.99 33.32 -10.71
N ILE A 532 7.11 32.45 -11.21
CA ILE A 532 5.98 31.90 -10.46
C ILE A 532 6.32 30.48 -10.00
N ILE A 533 6.24 30.22 -8.70
CA ILE A 533 6.46 28.88 -8.14
C ILE A 533 5.11 28.29 -7.71
N SER A 534 4.74 27.18 -8.32
CA SER A 534 3.41 26.58 -8.14
C SER A 534 3.40 25.09 -8.46
N LYS A 535 2.53 24.35 -7.79
CA LYS A 535 2.19 22.95 -8.12
C LYS A 535 1.64 22.77 -9.54
N LYS A 536 1.16 23.85 -10.17
CA LYS A 536 0.76 23.82 -11.59
C LYS A 536 1.90 23.36 -12.50
N PHE A 537 3.14 23.72 -12.17
CA PHE A 537 4.32 23.38 -12.97
C PHE A 537 5.06 22.16 -12.43
N GLY A 538 4.68 21.70 -11.24
CA GLY A 538 5.31 20.60 -10.54
C GLY A 538 5.17 19.23 -11.21
N LYS A 539 5.97 18.29 -10.73
CA LYS A 539 5.86 16.84 -10.96
C LYS A 539 5.57 16.16 -9.62
N PRO A 540 5.19 14.88 -9.60
CA PRO A 540 5.19 14.10 -8.37
C PRO A 540 6.58 14.07 -7.71
N TYR A 541 6.63 14.06 -6.37
CA TYR A 541 7.90 13.90 -5.63
C TYR A 541 8.60 12.59 -6.00
N ASP A 542 9.94 12.59 -5.97
CA ASP A 542 10.75 11.41 -6.31
C ASP A 542 10.65 10.31 -5.27
N THR A 543 10.41 10.69 -4.01
CA THR A 543 10.23 9.74 -2.91
C THR A 543 9.17 10.27 -1.96
N VAL A 544 8.12 9.48 -1.78
CA VAL A 544 6.97 9.79 -0.91
C VAL A 544 6.93 8.78 0.24
N PHE A 545 6.53 9.26 1.42
CA PHE A 545 6.22 8.39 2.55
C PHE A 545 5.21 7.29 2.17
N MET A 546 5.39 6.11 2.72
CA MET A 546 4.64 4.90 2.38
C MET A 546 3.19 5.01 2.81
N ARG A 547 2.34 4.78 1.82
CA ARG A 547 0.91 4.58 1.99
C ARG A 547 0.54 3.20 1.45
N MET A 548 -0.48 2.57 1.99
CA MET A 548 -1.12 1.39 1.40
C MET A 548 -2.58 1.70 1.10
N LEU A 549 -3.12 0.98 0.12
CA LEU A 549 -4.56 0.93 -0.09
C LEU A 549 -5.18 0.11 1.05
N THR A 550 -6.20 0.68 1.67
CA THR A 550 -6.95 0.09 2.79
C THR A 550 -8.43 0.11 2.49
N TRP A 551 -9.14 -0.84 3.10
CA TRP A 551 -10.58 -0.87 3.11
C TRP A 551 -11.09 -0.12 4.33
N LYS A 552 -11.91 0.91 4.14
CA LYS A 552 -12.54 1.65 5.24
C LYS A 552 -14.02 1.28 5.33
N GLU A 553 -14.39 0.64 6.43
CA GLU A 553 -15.76 0.16 6.70
C GLU A 553 -16.77 1.32 6.80
N ALA A 554 -16.36 2.47 7.35
CA ALA A 554 -17.25 3.61 7.60
C ALA A 554 -17.90 4.19 6.33
N ASP A 555 -17.17 4.23 5.22
CA ASP A 555 -17.63 4.84 3.96
C ASP A 555 -17.81 3.81 2.83
N ASN A 556 -17.66 2.52 3.15
CA ASN A 556 -17.68 1.41 2.19
C ASN A 556 -16.78 1.67 0.96
N ASN A 557 -15.63 2.32 1.19
CA ASN A 557 -14.75 2.84 0.16
C ASN A 557 -13.27 2.51 0.41
N GLU A 558 -12.51 2.42 -0.67
CA GLU A 558 -11.05 2.25 -0.63
C GLU A 558 -10.39 3.61 -0.35
N GLY A 559 -9.38 3.61 0.53
CA GLY A 559 -8.60 4.82 0.85
C GLY A 559 -7.14 4.50 1.11
N TRP A 560 -6.27 5.50 0.95
CA TRP A 560 -4.86 5.36 1.28
C TRP A 560 -4.61 5.64 2.77
N GLU A 561 -4.04 4.67 3.48
CA GLU A 561 -3.63 4.81 4.88
C GLU A 561 -2.09 4.87 4.95
N ILE A 562 -1.59 5.77 5.80
CA ILE A 562 -0.16 5.92 6.08
C ILE A 562 0.23 4.86 7.11
N TYR A 563 1.32 4.13 6.88
CA TYR A 563 1.75 3.07 7.78
C TYR A 563 3.24 2.73 7.62
N ILE A 564 3.80 2.07 8.62
CA ILE A 564 5.12 1.45 8.56
C ILE A 564 4.92 -0.07 8.51
N PRO A 565 5.38 -0.79 7.48
CA PRO A 565 5.19 -2.23 7.41
C PRO A 565 5.90 -2.96 8.55
N GLY A 566 5.24 -3.94 9.16
CA GLY A 566 5.83 -4.80 10.19
C GLY A 566 7.05 -5.56 9.66
N SER A 567 7.11 -5.82 8.35
CA SER A 567 8.31 -6.37 7.70
C SER A 567 9.52 -5.43 7.72
N THR A 568 9.31 -4.11 7.64
CA THR A 568 10.35 -3.08 7.74
C THR A 568 10.91 -3.02 9.16
N ILE A 569 10.02 -2.98 10.15
CA ILE A 569 10.37 -2.93 11.58
C ILE A 569 11.09 -4.21 11.99
N LYS A 570 10.53 -5.38 11.64
CA LYS A 570 11.19 -6.68 11.82
C LYS A 570 12.58 -6.71 11.17
N GLY A 571 12.72 -6.18 9.96
CA GLY A 571 14.00 -6.11 9.25
C GLY A 571 15.04 -5.28 10.01
N ALA A 572 14.62 -4.13 10.56
CA ALA A 572 15.47 -3.27 11.36
C ALA A 572 15.89 -3.94 12.68
N PHE A 573 14.94 -4.53 13.41
CA PHE A 573 15.21 -5.29 14.63
C PHE A 573 16.14 -6.48 14.38
N ARG A 574 15.90 -7.25 13.31
CA ARG A 574 16.76 -8.39 12.93
C ARG A 574 18.18 -7.94 12.63
N LYS A 575 18.34 -6.80 11.95
CA LYS A 575 19.65 -6.23 11.65
C LYS A 575 20.38 -5.84 12.94
N ARG A 576 19.73 -5.07 13.82
CA ARG A 576 20.32 -4.63 15.09
C ARG A 576 20.68 -5.82 15.98
N ALA A 577 19.79 -6.79 16.11
CA ALA A 577 20.04 -8.03 16.85
C ALA A 577 21.24 -8.80 16.28
N SER A 578 21.31 -8.91 14.95
CA SER A 578 22.43 -9.53 14.25
C SER A 578 23.74 -8.82 14.58
N GLN A 579 23.78 -7.49 14.57
CA GLN A 579 24.98 -6.71 14.87
C GLN A 579 25.44 -6.94 16.31
N ILE A 580 24.53 -6.87 17.29
CA ILE A 580 24.83 -7.13 18.71
C ILE A 580 25.38 -8.55 18.89
N LEU A 581 24.65 -9.56 18.43
CA LEU A 581 25.01 -10.96 18.69
C LEU A 581 26.28 -11.39 17.96
N LYS A 582 26.52 -10.90 16.74
CA LYS A 582 27.75 -11.19 16.01
C LYS A 582 28.97 -10.49 16.62
N THR A 583 28.77 -9.31 17.21
CA THR A 583 29.82 -8.63 17.98
C THR A 583 30.16 -9.42 19.25
N LEU A 584 29.14 -9.86 19.99
CA LEU A 584 29.33 -10.53 21.29
C LEU A 584 29.80 -11.98 21.16
N TRP A 585 29.20 -12.75 20.24
CA TRP A 585 29.40 -14.21 20.15
C TRP A 585 30.02 -14.67 18.83
N GLY A 586 30.17 -13.78 17.86
CA GLY A 586 30.75 -14.09 16.56
C GLY A 586 29.73 -14.52 15.50
N GLU A 587 30.10 -14.32 14.24
CA GLU A 587 29.24 -14.58 13.09
C GLU A 587 28.92 -16.05 12.85
N LYS A 588 29.90 -16.93 13.09
CA LYS A 588 29.75 -18.38 12.87
C LYS A 588 29.21 -19.11 14.09
N SER A 589 28.91 -18.41 15.19
CA SER A 589 28.45 -19.02 16.42
C SER A 589 27.08 -19.69 16.25
N PRO A 590 26.94 -20.99 16.62
CA PRO A 590 25.64 -21.66 16.68
C PRO A 590 24.65 -20.92 17.59
N LYS A 591 25.14 -20.28 18.65
CA LYS A 591 24.35 -19.50 19.60
C LYS A 591 23.72 -18.28 18.94
N THR A 592 24.52 -17.49 18.20
CA THR A 592 24.04 -16.36 17.39
C THR A 592 22.96 -16.78 16.42
N ARG A 593 23.19 -17.88 15.70
CA ARG A 593 22.22 -18.41 14.73
C ARG A 593 20.92 -18.82 15.42
N TYR A 594 21.02 -19.60 16.50
CA TYR A 594 19.86 -20.07 17.25
C TYR A 594 18.98 -18.91 17.74
N VAL A 595 19.57 -17.88 18.36
CA VAL A 595 18.80 -16.74 18.88
C VAL A 595 18.15 -15.94 17.76
N LEU A 596 18.85 -15.67 16.65
CA LEU A 596 18.28 -14.95 15.50
C LEU A 596 17.12 -15.74 14.84
N GLU A 597 17.29 -17.04 14.66
CA GLU A 597 16.26 -17.92 14.09
C GLU A 597 15.08 -18.08 15.04
N ARG A 598 15.32 -18.17 16.36
CA ARG A 598 14.28 -18.23 17.38
C ARG A 598 13.45 -16.95 17.40
N ILE A 599 14.08 -15.77 17.40
CA ILE A 599 13.36 -14.48 17.41
C ILE A 599 12.61 -14.23 16.10
N PHE A 600 13.32 -14.28 14.97
CA PHE A 600 12.82 -13.77 13.69
C PHE A 600 12.35 -14.85 12.71
N GLY A 601 12.59 -16.13 13.02
CA GLY A 601 12.28 -17.26 12.16
C GLY A 601 13.29 -17.51 11.06
N GLU A 602 13.09 -18.64 10.38
CA GLU A 602 13.85 -19.09 9.21
C GLU A 602 12.89 -19.66 8.15
N GLN A 603 13.42 -20.14 7.02
CA GLN A 603 12.58 -20.71 5.98
C GLN A 603 11.79 -21.92 6.51
N GLY A 604 10.46 -21.85 6.46
CA GLY A 604 9.58 -22.92 6.95
C GLY A 604 9.37 -22.95 8.46
N LYS A 605 10.03 -22.10 9.25
CA LYS A 605 9.80 -21.98 10.70
C LYS A 605 9.42 -20.56 11.08
N ARG A 606 8.32 -20.43 11.82
CA ARG A 606 7.86 -19.15 12.36
C ARG A 606 8.81 -18.68 13.46
N GLY A 607 9.15 -17.40 13.45
CA GLY A 607 9.84 -16.75 14.58
C GLY A 607 8.92 -16.62 15.79
N LEU A 608 9.54 -16.41 16.94
CA LEU A 608 8.88 -16.19 18.22
C LEU A 608 8.13 -14.84 18.25
N LEU A 609 8.70 -13.79 17.65
CA LEU A 609 8.12 -12.44 17.63
C LEU A 609 7.23 -12.23 16.39
N LEU A 610 6.03 -11.71 16.63
CA LEU A 610 5.05 -11.31 15.63
C LEU A 610 4.94 -9.78 15.66
N PHE A 611 5.52 -9.13 14.66
CA PHE A 611 5.44 -7.68 14.49
C PHE A 611 4.13 -7.35 13.78
N SER A 612 3.33 -6.40 14.31
CA SER A 612 2.27 -5.76 13.53
C SER A 612 2.86 -4.74 12.56
N ASP A 613 2.06 -4.31 11.58
CA ASP A 613 2.30 -3.00 10.96
C ASP A 613 2.07 -1.89 12.00
N ALA A 614 2.74 -0.74 11.82
CA ALA A 614 2.51 0.45 12.62
C ALA A 614 1.58 1.41 11.88
N TYR A 615 0.43 1.73 12.46
CA TYR A 615 -0.58 2.61 11.87
C TYR A 615 -0.66 3.93 12.65
N LEU A 616 -0.99 5.02 11.98
CA LEU A 616 -1.13 6.33 12.62
C LEU A 616 -2.31 6.30 13.64
N LYS A 617 -2.08 6.74 14.89
CA LYS A 617 -3.11 6.76 15.95
C LYS A 617 -4.30 7.66 15.63
N ASP A 618 -4.03 8.89 15.21
CA ASP A 618 -5.03 9.91 14.92
C ASP A 618 -4.93 10.34 13.44
N PRO A 619 -5.76 9.79 12.55
CA PRO A 619 -5.65 9.99 11.10
C PRO A 619 -6.18 11.35 10.61
N GLU A 620 -6.52 12.30 11.47
CA GLU A 620 -7.10 13.57 11.02
C GLU A 620 -6.03 14.55 10.50
N SER A 621 -6.02 14.73 9.17
CA SER A 621 -5.14 15.64 8.41
C SER A 621 -3.61 15.43 8.56
N PRO A 622 -3.06 14.19 8.48
CA PRO A 622 -1.60 13.96 8.46
C PRO A 622 -0.90 14.64 7.28
N GLU A 623 -1.68 14.96 6.25
CA GLU A 623 -1.33 15.79 5.11
C GLU A 623 -0.69 17.15 5.54
N LYS A 624 -1.08 17.72 6.69
CA LYS A 624 -0.52 18.97 7.24
C LYS A 624 0.88 18.80 7.86
N THR A 625 1.30 17.56 8.04
CA THR A 625 2.50 17.19 8.79
C THR A 625 3.50 16.48 7.88
N PHE A 626 3.23 16.47 6.58
CA PHE A 626 4.23 16.17 5.58
C PHE A 626 5.09 17.39 5.34
N CYS A 627 6.40 17.18 5.28
CA CYS A 627 7.37 18.18 4.90
C CYS A 627 7.98 17.80 3.56
N SER A 628 8.29 18.82 2.75
CA SER A 628 9.07 18.63 1.53
C SER A 628 10.45 19.25 1.67
N MET A 629 11.45 18.57 1.13
CA MET A 629 12.81 19.08 1.11
C MET A 629 13.56 18.60 -0.12
N ASP A 630 14.44 19.46 -0.60
CA ASP A 630 15.31 19.20 -1.74
C ASP A 630 16.67 18.67 -1.25
N GLY A 631 17.06 17.49 -1.73
CA GLY A 631 18.38 16.94 -1.54
C GLY A 631 19.28 17.20 -2.73
N VAL A 632 20.30 18.04 -2.56
CA VAL A 632 21.30 18.30 -3.61
C VAL A 632 22.46 17.32 -3.47
N ARG A 633 22.78 16.60 -4.55
CA ARG A 633 24.01 15.80 -4.59
C ARG A 633 25.19 16.71 -4.90
N MET A 634 26.20 16.68 -4.04
CA MET A 634 27.46 17.41 -4.24
C MET A 634 28.50 16.49 -4.87
N ASP A 635 29.28 17.01 -5.81
CA ASP A 635 30.49 16.39 -6.34
C ASP A 635 31.58 16.43 -5.27
N PRO A 636 32.05 15.28 -4.79
CA PRO A 636 33.06 15.23 -3.73
C PRO A 636 34.43 15.74 -4.19
N SER A 637 34.73 15.81 -5.49
CA SER A 637 36.01 16.31 -6.00
C SER A 637 36.03 17.84 -6.07
N SER A 638 34.94 18.45 -6.52
CA SER A 638 34.85 19.89 -6.76
C SER A 638 34.10 20.67 -5.68
N GLY A 639 33.35 19.99 -4.81
CA GLY A 639 32.47 20.61 -3.81
C GLY A 639 31.28 21.34 -4.41
N LYS A 640 30.98 21.13 -5.71
CA LYS A 640 29.87 21.76 -6.44
C LYS A 640 28.64 20.84 -6.52
N PRO A 641 27.42 21.36 -6.70
CA PRO A 641 26.27 20.53 -7.05
C PRO A 641 26.52 19.74 -8.35
N ILE A 642 26.06 18.49 -8.40
CA ILE A 642 25.99 17.71 -9.64
C ILE A 642 24.68 18.07 -10.33
N GLU A 643 24.77 18.57 -11.56
CA GLU A 643 23.61 18.86 -12.41
C GLU A 643 22.71 17.64 -12.54
N GLU A 644 21.40 17.88 -12.56
CA GLU A 644 20.34 16.85 -12.67
C GLU A 644 20.28 15.80 -11.54
N ALA A 645 21.14 15.91 -10.51
CA ALA A 645 21.19 14.96 -9.39
C ALA A 645 20.46 15.44 -8.11
N LYS A 646 19.47 16.32 -8.28
CA LYS A 646 18.55 16.74 -7.22
C LYS A 646 17.58 15.61 -6.88
N CYS A 647 17.20 15.48 -5.61
CA CYS A 647 16.14 14.58 -5.18
C CYS A 647 15.07 15.37 -4.43
N ASP A 648 13.81 15.17 -4.81
CA ASP A 648 12.67 15.85 -4.21
C ASP A 648 11.97 14.88 -3.21
N TYR A 649 12.07 15.14 -1.90
CA TYR A 649 11.51 14.28 -0.86
C TYR A 649 10.18 14.84 -0.32
N LEU A 650 9.20 13.97 -0.10
CA LEU A 650 8.01 14.23 0.72
C LEU A 650 7.96 13.20 1.86
N PHE A 651 8.14 13.66 3.09
CA PHE A 651 8.35 12.80 4.26
C PHE A 651 7.48 13.21 5.45
N ALA A 652 7.26 12.26 6.35
CA ALA A 652 6.53 12.47 7.59
C ALA A 652 7.44 13.14 8.64
N TYR A 653 6.96 14.23 9.24
CA TYR A 653 7.67 14.92 10.32
C TYR A 653 6.70 15.66 11.25
N GLY A 654 6.90 15.49 12.56
CA GLY A 654 6.17 16.20 13.60
C GLY A 654 5.72 15.30 14.73
N ASN A 655 5.69 15.85 15.94
CA ASN A 655 5.39 15.14 17.19
C ASN A 655 3.95 14.60 17.26
N GLN A 656 3.07 15.14 16.43
CA GLN A 656 1.68 14.71 16.25
C GLN A 656 1.54 13.43 15.42
N LEU A 657 2.59 13.02 14.70
CA LEU A 657 2.60 11.79 13.93
C LEU A 657 3.09 10.64 14.81
N ILE A 658 2.14 9.97 15.46
CA ILE A 658 2.40 8.82 16.32
C ILE A 658 1.88 7.55 15.66
N PHE A 659 2.78 6.63 15.35
CA PHE A 659 2.45 5.32 14.79
C PHE A 659 2.36 4.27 15.90
N ASP A 660 1.17 3.70 16.09
CA ASP A 660 0.92 2.61 17.02
C ASP A 660 1.25 1.27 16.38
N MET A 661 2.03 0.46 17.07
CA MET A 661 2.29 -0.92 16.73
C MET A 661 2.27 -1.81 17.96
N ARG A 662 2.25 -3.12 17.70
CA ARG A 662 2.43 -4.14 18.74
C ARG A 662 3.38 -5.24 18.30
N ILE A 663 4.05 -5.83 19.28
CA ILE A 663 4.80 -7.08 19.16
C ILE A 663 4.10 -8.13 20.02
N ASP A 664 3.66 -9.23 19.41
CA ASP A 664 3.11 -10.38 20.12
C ASP A 664 4.13 -11.51 20.20
N ILE A 665 4.19 -12.16 21.35
CA ILE A 665 5.04 -13.31 21.62
C ILE A 665 4.18 -14.42 22.23
N MET A 666 4.32 -15.63 21.71
CA MET A 666 3.55 -16.78 22.18
C MET A 666 4.46 -17.86 22.73
N ASP A 667 4.06 -18.42 23.86
CA ASP A 667 4.61 -19.64 24.46
C ASP A 667 6.12 -19.52 24.73
N ILE A 668 6.48 -18.48 25.48
CA ILE A 668 7.82 -18.26 26.03
C ILE A 668 8.17 -19.42 26.96
N ILE A 669 9.34 -20.03 26.77
CA ILE A 669 9.83 -21.14 27.59
C ILE A 669 11.12 -20.77 28.32
N GLU A 670 11.51 -21.53 29.36
CA GLU A 670 12.71 -21.26 30.17
C GLU A 670 14.01 -21.11 29.36
N LYS A 671 14.12 -21.81 28.22
CA LYS A 671 15.27 -21.71 27.31
C LYS A 671 15.38 -20.35 26.60
N ASP A 672 14.33 -19.53 26.61
CA ASP A 672 14.29 -18.25 25.91
C ASP A 672 14.89 -17.08 26.76
N GLU A 673 15.56 -17.31 27.90
CA GLU A 673 16.17 -16.25 28.74
C GLU A 673 17.05 -15.27 27.94
N GLU A 674 17.96 -15.79 27.11
CA GLU A 674 18.84 -14.96 26.28
C GLU A 674 18.07 -14.26 25.15
N VAL A 675 17.04 -14.91 24.62
CA VAL A 675 16.16 -14.35 23.59
C VAL A 675 15.40 -13.13 24.12
N LEU A 676 14.85 -13.23 25.33
CA LEU A 676 14.17 -12.12 26.01
C LEU A 676 15.13 -11.00 26.40
N SER A 677 16.36 -11.33 26.79
CA SER A 677 17.39 -10.33 27.10
C SER A 677 17.78 -9.54 25.85
N VAL A 678 17.95 -10.21 24.71
CA VAL A 678 18.16 -9.56 23.41
C VAL A 678 16.97 -8.67 23.04
N LEU A 679 15.73 -9.15 23.19
CA LEU A 679 14.55 -8.32 22.94
C LEU A 679 14.54 -7.06 23.79
N THR A 680 14.88 -7.17 25.08
CA THR A 680 14.91 -6.02 25.99
C THR A 680 15.92 -4.97 25.53
N HIS A 681 17.13 -5.40 25.12
CA HIS A 681 18.11 -4.50 24.51
C HIS A 681 17.60 -3.87 23.20
N LEU A 682 16.91 -4.62 22.35
CA LEU A 682 16.34 -4.06 21.11
C LEU A 682 15.24 -3.04 21.37
N LEU A 683 14.40 -3.26 22.38
CA LEU A 683 13.36 -2.30 22.76
C LEU A 683 14.00 -1.02 23.27
N ARG A 684 15.03 -1.12 24.12
CA ARG A 684 15.79 0.03 24.59
C ARG A 684 16.48 0.78 23.45
N ASP A 685 17.22 0.06 22.60
CA ASP A 685 17.84 0.64 21.40
C ASP A 685 16.81 1.34 20.50
N PHE A 686 15.57 0.84 20.46
CA PHE A 686 14.50 1.49 19.68
C PHE A 686 13.97 2.75 20.37
N GLN A 687 13.84 2.75 21.70
CA GLN A 687 13.46 3.93 22.48
C GLN A 687 14.52 5.03 22.39
N ASP A 688 15.80 4.65 22.41
CA ASP A 688 16.96 5.53 22.30
C ASP A 688 17.22 6.01 20.85
N GLY A 689 16.36 5.62 19.89
CA GLY A 689 16.45 6.03 18.49
C GLY A 689 17.53 5.32 17.66
N GLU A 690 18.18 4.29 18.20
CA GLU A 690 19.32 3.59 17.58
C GLU A 690 18.93 2.55 16.51
N ILE A 691 17.62 2.30 16.31
CA ILE A 691 17.12 1.38 15.28
C ILE A 691 16.46 2.18 14.15
N PRO A 692 17.22 2.55 13.09
CA PRO A 692 16.67 3.35 12.02
C PRO A 692 15.71 2.56 11.11
N LEU A 693 14.59 3.16 10.78
CA LEU A 693 13.53 2.62 9.92
C LEU A 693 13.61 3.18 8.48
N GLY A 694 13.03 2.48 7.51
CA GLY A 694 12.87 3.02 6.15
C GLY A 694 14.14 3.11 5.29
N GLY A 695 14.14 4.06 4.34
CA GLY A 695 15.23 4.34 3.40
C GLY A 695 16.06 5.56 3.81
N GLU A 696 17.12 5.87 3.03
CA GLU A 696 17.95 7.07 3.22
C GLU A 696 18.56 7.25 4.63
N LYS A 697 18.75 6.15 5.37
CA LYS A 697 19.22 6.14 6.77
C LYS A 697 20.53 6.86 7.01
N THR A 698 21.44 6.85 6.02
CA THR A 698 22.73 7.56 6.12
C THR A 698 22.61 9.07 5.91
N ASN A 699 21.43 9.55 5.55
CA ASN A 699 21.08 10.95 5.28
C ASN A 699 20.02 11.41 6.30
N GLY A 700 20.11 10.98 7.56
CA GLY A 700 19.31 11.50 8.68
C GLY A 700 17.89 10.96 8.78
N PHE A 701 17.41 10.22 7.78
CA PHE A 701 16.03 9.71 7.81
C PHE A 701 15.87 8.46 8.68
N GLY A 702 14.72 8.38 9.35
CA GLY A 702 14.22 7.18 10.00
C GLY A 702 14.85 6.83 11.34
N TRP A 703 15.71 7.70 11.89
CA TRP A 703 16.22 7.61 13.27
C TRP A 703 15.15 8.10 14.24
N THR A 704 14.06 7.33 14.38
CA THR A 704 12.91 7.69 15.20
C THR A 704 13.00 7.08 16.58
N ASN A 705 12.53 7.82 17.58
CA ASN A 705 12.36 7.27 18.92
C ASN A 705 11.08 6.46 18.98
N ALA A 706 11.05 5.55 19.95
CA ALA A 706 9.88 4.77 20.27
C ALA A 706 9.56 4.89 21.76
N ASN A 707 8.29 4.70 22.09
CA ASN A 707 7.85 4.61 23.47
C ASN A 707 7.10 3.29 23.66
N VAL A 708 7.59 2.44 24.56
CA VAL A 708 6.85 1.23 24.94
C VAL A 708 5.74 1.66 25.90
N ASN A 709 4.53 1.77 25.38
CA ASN A 709 3.40 2.36 26.11
C ASN A 709 2.61 1.32 26.92
N LYS A 710 2.79 0.03 26.61
CA LYS A 710 1.98 -1.05 27.18
C LYS A 710 2.70 -2.38 27.15
N ILE A 711 2.59 -3.14 28.25
CA ILE A 711 2.98 -4.56 28.30
C ILE A 711 1.84 -5.34 28.92
N GLU A 712 1.26 -6.26 28.16
CA GLU A 712 0.26 -7.22 28.64
C GLU A 712 0.83 -8.63 28.62
N PHE A 713 0.64 -9.33 29.72
CA PHE A 713 1.08 -10.71 29.84
C PHE A 713 -0.03 -11.61 30.37
N GLN A 714 -0.10 -12.80 29.80
CA GLN A 714 -1.12 -13.80 30.09
C GLN A 714 -0.48 -15.18 30.20
N THR A 715 -0.79 -15.93 31.26
CA THR A 715 -0.25 -17.29 31.47
C THR A 715 -1.25 -18.21 32.14
N ALA A 716 -1.18 -19.51 31.83
CA ALA A 716 -1.98 -20.53 32.51
C ALA A 716 -1.44 -20.83 33.93
N LYS A 717 -0.14 -20.66 34.17
CA LYS A 717 0.50 -20.88 35.48
C LYS A 717 1.80 -20.10 35.60
N LYS A 718 2.06 -19.50 36.78
CA LYS A 718 3.37 -18.92 37.10
C LYS A 718 4.48 -19.98 36.98
N SER A 719 5.41 -19.79 36.05
CA SER A 719 6.66 -20.57 35.93
C SER A 719 7.82 -19.86 36.63
N ASN A 720 8.96 -20.53 36.84
CA ASN A 720 10.13 -19.91 37.47
C ASN A 720 10.79 -18.84 36.58
N LEU A 721 10.86 -19.07 35.27
CA LEU A 721 11.28 -18.04 34.30
C LEU A 721 10.35 -16.83 34.37
N LEU A 722 9.03 -17.07 34.37
CA LEU A 722 8.04 -16.02 34.56
C LEU A 722 8.30 -15.30 35.87
N ASN A 723 8.50 -15.98 36.99
CA ASN A 723 8.73 -15.30 38.25
C ASN A 723 9.98 -14.40 38.21
N LYS A 724 11.08 -14.81 37.55
CA LYS A 724 12.25 -13.93 37.40
C LYS A 724 11.95 -12.68 36.57
N TRP A 725 11.29 -12.85 35.42
CA TRP A 725 11.04 -11.73 34.51
C TRP A 725 9.87 -10.86 34.98
N LEU A 726 8.76 -11.48 35.37
CA LEU A 726 7.55 -10.84 35.86
C LEU A 726 7.71 -10.18 37.23
N ASN A 727 8.60 -10.64 38.12
CA ASN A 727 8.85 -9.90 39.38
C ASN A 727 9.57 -8.58 39.14
N LEU A 728 10.24 -8.42 37.98
CA LEU A 728 10.84 -7.16 37.55
C LEU A 728 9.85 -6.30 36.76
N LEU A 729 8.97 -6.94 35.98
CA LEU A 729 8.04 -6.26 35.08
C LEU A 729 6.67 -5.94 35.72
N LEU A 730 5.96 -6.95 36.21
CA LEU A 730 4.50 -6.91 36.48
C LEU A 730 4.16 -6.73 37.97
N PRO A 731 2.93 -6.27 38.28
CA PRO A 731 2.43 -6.21 39.65
C PRO A 731 2.52 -7.58 40.35
N LYS A 732 2.76 -7.57 41.69
CA LYS A 732 2.81 -8.81 42.50
C LYS A 732 1.52 -9.64 42.39
N GLU A 733 0.39 -8.96 42.18
CA GLU A 733 -0.93 -9.57 42.04
C GLU A 733 -1.35 -9.59 40.56
N MET A 734 -1.73 -10.78 40.08
CA MET A 734 -2.26 -10.97 38.73
C MET A 734 -3.78 -11.20 38.81
N GLU A 735 -4.51 -10.63 37.87
CA GLU A 735 -5.95 -10.81 37.77
C GLU A 735 -6.28 -12.16 37.13
N SER A 736 -7.21 -12.92 37.70
CA SER A 736 -7.67 -14.16 37.08
C SER A 736 -8.79 -13.89 36.08
N ARG A 737 -8.57 -14.28 34.81
CA ARG A 737 -9.56 -14.18 33.73
C ARG A 737 -9.78 -15.57 33.10
N GLY A 738 -10.71 -16.33 33.68
CA GLY A 738 -10.93 -17.72 33.30
C GLY A 738 -9.73 -18.60 33.67
N PRO A 739 -9.20 -19.44 32.76
CA PRO A 739 -8.04 -20.28 33.03
C PRO A 739 -6.71 -19.49 33.02
N TRP A 740 -6.77 -18.18 32.79
CA TRP A 740 -5.60 -17.34 32.64
C TRP A 740 -5.35 -16.45 33.86
N GLN A 741 -4.09 -16.22 34.16
CA GLN A 741 -3.60 -15.14 35.00
C GLN A 741 -3.07 -14.03 34.09
N CYS A 742 -3.57 -12.82 34.28
CA CYS A 742 -3.26 -11.66 33.46
C CYS A 742 -2.60 -10.58 34.31
N ALA A 743 -1.64 -9.86 33.71
CA ALA A 743 -1.17 -8.59 34.25
C ALA A 743 -0.86 -7.63 33.09
N SER A 744 -1.02 -6.35 33.38
CA SER A 744 -0.82 -5.25 32.44
C SER A 744 -0.05 -4.13 33.11
N ILE A 745 0.81 -3.45 32.36
CA ILE A 745 1.51 -2.23 32.75
C ILE A 745 1.32 -1.24 31.61
N GLU A 746 1.08 0.02 31.96
CA GLU A 746 0.91 1.10 31.00
C GLU A 746 1.83 2.28 31.37
N GLN A 747 2.20 3.06 30.35
CA GLN A 747 2.89 4.35 30.45
C GLN A 747 4.22 4.29 31.23
N ASP A 748 4.43 5.20 32.17
CA ASP A 748 5.73 5.52 32.79
C ASP A 748 6.37 4.35 33.54
N ARG A 749 5.55 3.38 34.00
CA ARG A 749 6.05 2.19 34.69
C ARG A 749 6.73 1.18 33.76
N VAL A 750 6.60 1.33 32.44
CA VAL A 750 7.15 0.41 31.45
C VAL A 750 8.67 0.59 31.29
N ALA A 751 9.19 1.82 31.41
CA ALA A 751 10.62 2.09 31.21
C ALA A 751 11.50 1.36 32.25
N ASP A 752 11.08 1.35 33.52
CA ASP A 752 11.76 0.63 34.60
C ASP A 752 11.67 -0.89 34.43
N ALA A 753 10.65 -1.35 33.71
CA ALA A 753 10.33 -2.74 33.50
C ALA A 753 11.26 -3.39 32.44
N LEU A 754 11.80 -2.61 31.50
CA LEU A 754 12.67 -3.07 30.41
C LEU A 754 14.13 -3.31 30.85
N THR A 755 14.32 -4.16 31.85
CA THR A 755 15.65 -4.61 32.31
C THR A 755 15.99 -6.02 31.79
N PRO A 756 17.20 -6.24 31.25
CA PRO A 756 17.60 -7.57 30.75
C PRO A 756 17.58 -8.63 31.86
N ILE A 757 17.06 -9.82 31.56
CA ILE A 757 16.96 -10.95 32.53
C ILE A 757 18.33 -11.43 32.94
N VAL A 758 19.17 -11.61 31.91
CA VAL A 758 20.52 -12.14 32.04
C VAL A 758 21.46 -11.23 31.25
N PRO A 759 22.65 -10.92 31.79
CA PRO A 759 23.62 -10.13 31.05
C PRO A 759 24.11 -10.91 29.83
N LEU A 760 24.11 -10.26 28.66
CA LEU A 760 24.70 -10.82 27.45
C LEU A 760 26.22 -10.78 27.54
N LYS A 761 26.83 -11.89 27.96
CA LYS A 761 28.29 -12.02 28.06
C LYS A 761 28.92 -12.14 26.66
N ALA A 762 30.01 -11.42 26.45
CA ALA A 762 30.81 -11.55 25.23
C ALA A 762 31.67 -12.82 25.29
N ASP A 763 31.57 -13.66 24.27
CA ASP A 763 32.40 -14.86 24.11
C ASP A 763 33.68 -14.55 23.31
N ILE A 764 33.75 -13.37 22.67
CA ILE A 764 34.87 -12.94 21.83
C ILE A 764 35.35 -11.55 22.29
N LYS A 765 36.66 -11.38 22.43
CA LYS A 765 37.30 -10.05 22.51
C LYS A 765 37.49 -9.53 21.09
N ALA A 766 36.61 -8.67 20.61
CA ALA A 766 36.75 -8.08 19.27
C ALA A 766 37.86 -7.02 19.27
N THR A 767 39.02 -7.31 18.64
CA THR A 767 40.13 -6.35 18.49
C THR A 767 40.23 -5.76 17.09
N THR A 768 39.66 -6.40 16.06
CA THR A 768 39.70 -5.91 14.67
C THR A 768 38.38 -6.15 13.93
N PRO A 769 37.92 -5.20 13.09
CA PRO A 769 36.68 -5.34 12.33
C PRO A 769 36.75 -6.51 11.33
N PRO A 770 35.71 -7.34 11.21
CA PRO A 770 35.71 -8.46 10.26
C PRO A 770 35.61 -7.98 8.82
N MET A 771 36.51 -8.48 7.97
CA MET A 771 36.54 -8.24 6.52
C MET A 771 35.73 -9.29 5.77
N THR A 772 34.98 -8.85 4.77
CA THR A 772 34.26 -9.72 3.84
C THR A 772 35.21 -10.37 2.84
N ARG A 773 34.73 -11.41 2.12
CA ARG A 773 35.48 -12.03 1.01
C ARG A 773 35.83 -11.05 -0.10
N ASP A 774 35.03 -10.00 -0.23
CA ASP A 774 35.17 -8.94 -1.22
C ASP A 774 36.06 -7.78 -0.71
N GLY A 775 36.80 -7.97 0.39
CA GLY A 775 37.83 -7.00 0.82
C GLY A 775 37.32 -5.73 1.51
N TYR A 776 36.06 -5.66 1.93
CA TYR A 776 35.51 -4.52 2.72
C TYR A 776 35.07 -4.95 4.13
N ILE A 777 35.02 -4.01 5.09
CA ILE A 777 34.52 -4.28 6.45
C ILE A 777 33.02 -4.60 6.40
N SER A 778 32.64 -5.72 7.02
CA SER A 778 31.25 -6.18 7.06
C SER A 778 30.35 -5.28 7.92
N HIS A 779 29.35 -4.61 7.32
CA HIS A 779 28.35 -3.84 8.09
C HIS A 779 27.46 -4.74 8.95
N ARG A 780 27.35 -6.02 8.59
CA ARG A 780 26.59 -7.05 9.29
C ARG A 780 27.19 -7.37 10.67
N SER A 781 28.50 -7.21 10.83
CA SER A 781 29.25 -7.67 12.00
C SER A 781 29.95 -6.54 12.77
N TYR A 782 29.75 -5.27 12.37
CA TYR A 782 30.41 -4.08 12.91
C TYR A 782 29.53 -3.27 13.90
N GLY A 783 28.75 -3.96 14.75
CA GLY A 783 27.82 -3.30 15.68
C GLY A 783 28.51 -2.60 16.85
N GLY A 784 29.44 -3.28 17.55
CA GLY A 784 30.06 -2.74 18.77
C GLY A 784 31.19 -1.73 18.57
N HIS A 785 31.36 -1.19 17.36
CA HIS A 785 32.40 -0.21 17.04
C HIS A 785 31.81 1.09 16.47
N CYS A 786 30.51 1.31 16.62
CA CYS A 786 29.88 2.58 16.28
C CYS A 786 29.97 3.56 17.45
N GLY A 787 29.92 4.85 17.13
CA GLY A 787 29.86 5.95 18.08
C GLY A 787 29.23 7.16 17.42
N MET A 788 28.88 8.17 18.23
CA MET A 788 28.34 9.43 17.74
C MET A 788 29.41 10.50 17.84
N LEU A 789 29.70 11.16 16.72
CA LEU A 789 30.49 12.39 16.69
C LEU A 789 29.50 13.55 16.57
N MET A 790 29.52 14.46 17.54
CA MET A 790 28.73 15.68 17.48
C MET A 790 29.61 16.82 16.94
N LEU A 791 29.08 17.57 15.97
CA LEU A 791 29.77 18.68 15.33
C LEU A 791 28.90 19.93 15.46
N GLU A 792 29.51 21.04 15.89
CA GLU A 792 28.90 22.37 15.86
C GLU A 792 29.44 23.15 14.66
N ALA A 793 28.57 23.80 13.89
CA ALA A 793 28.96 24.54 12.70
C ALA A 793 28.20 25.87 12.59
N LYS A 794 28.88 26.91 12.09
CA LYS A 794 28.29 28.23 11.82
C LYS A 794 28.07 28.44 10.33
N MET A 795 26.86 28.85 9.94
CA MET A 795 26.56 29.21 8.56
C MET A 795 27.13 30.58 8.21
N LEU A 796 27.92 30.65 7.14
CA LEU A 796 28.56 31.89 6.68
C LEU A 796 27.85 32.52 5.48
N THR A 797 27.01 31.75 4.79
CA THR A 797 26.35 32.15 3.55
C THR A 797 24.87 31.82 3.59
N PRO A 798 23.97 32.71 3.14
CA PRO A 798 22.57 32.35 2.95
C PRO A 798 22.47 31.20 1.95
N LEU A 799 21.79 30.14 2.35
CA LEU A 799 21.37 29.07 1.47
C LEU A 799 19.87 29.35 1.19
N THR A 800 19.40 29.20 -0.03
CA THR A 800 17.95 29.30 -0.33
C THR A 800 17.63 28.32 -1.44
N ILE A 801 16.63 27.47 -1.24
CA ILE A 801 16.07 26.64 -2.32
C ILE A 801 14.64 27.09 -2.55
N LYS A 802 14.35 27.53 -3.77
CA LYS A 802 13.07 28.15 -4.14
C LYS A 802 11.94 27.12 -4.34
N GLU A 803 12.23 25.82 -4.27
CA GLU A 803 11.34 24.74 -4.72
C GLU A 803 10.78 23.86 -3.60
N SER A 804 11.16 24.11 -2.34
CA SER A 804 10.69 23.29 -1.21
C SER A 804 9.28 23.66 -0.71
N GLY A 805 8.57 24.60 -1.35
CA GLY A 805 7.18 24.96 -1.01
C GLY A 805 6.72 26.32 -1.54
N GLU A 806 5.50 26.73 -1.16
CA GLU A 806 4.97 28.08 -1.45
C GLU A 806 5.80 29.20 -0.81
N PRO A 807 5.84 30.40 -1.41
CA PRO A 807 6.53 31.53 -0.82
C PRO A 807 5.93 31.89 0.54
N SER A 808 6.77 31.97 1.56
CA SER A 808 6.40 32.39 2.91
C SER A 808 6.07 33.87 2.96
N PHE A 809 6.70 34.65 2.09
CA PHE A 809 6.57 36.09 1.98
C PHE A 809 6.25 36.49 0.55
N THR A 810 5.31 37.42 0.36
CA THR A 810 4.99 38.02 -0.93
C THR A 810 4.79 39.51 -0.74
N GLN A 811 5.47 40.33 -1.53
CA GLN A 811 5.32 41.79 -1.50
C GLN A 811 5.42 42.35 -2.92
N GLU A 812 4.63 43.36 -3.24
CA GLU A 812 4.75 44.07 -4.51
C GLU A 812 5.75 45.22 -4.37
N ILE A 813 6.75 45.27 -5.25
CA ILE A 813 7.77 46.32 -5.28
C ILE A 813 7.84 46.86 -6.71
N LYS A 814 7.48 48.14 -6.88
CA LYS A 814 7.49 48.84 -8.19
C LYS A 814 6.66 48.12 -9.28
N GLY A 815 5.52 47.55 -8.93
CA GLY A 815 4.66 46.81 -9.86
C GLY A 815 5.13 45.38 -10.17
N GLU A 816 6.20 44.91 -9.53
CA GLU A 816 6.64 43.51 -9.61
C GLU A 816 6.39 42.78 -8.29
N ALA A 817 5.78 41.59 -8.35
CA ALA A 817 5.67 40.72 -7.20
C ALA A 817 7.04 40.13 -6.83
N VAL A 818 7.46 40.34 -5.59
CA VAL A 818 8.65 39.78 -4.97
C VAL A 818 8.22 38.69 -4.00
N TYR A 819 8.82 37.52 -4.15
CA TYR A 819 8.54 36.34 -3.35
C TYR A 819 9.75 35.99 -2.48
N GLY A 820 9.50 35.62 -1.23
CA GLY A 820 10.49 35.14 -0.27
C GLY A 820 10.15 33.74 0.22
N TRP A 821 11.16 32.88 0.30
CA TRP A 821 11.05 31.50 0.79
C TRP A 821 11.79 31.35 2.11
N ASP A 822 11.17 30.65 3.05
CA ASP A 822 11.83 30.19 4.26
C ASP A 822 13.04 29.32 3.91
N PHE A 823 14.10 29.45 4.68
CA PHE A 823 15.33 28.71 4.46
C PHE A 823 15.30 27.32 5.11
N PHE A 824 15.27 26.22 4.34
CA PHE A 824 15.23 24.83 4.85
C PHE A 824 14.25 24.61 6.03
N SER A 825 13.04 25.14 5.91
CA SER A 825 11.99 24.93 6.93
C SER A 825 11.50 23.48 6.93
N MET A 826 11.35 22.91 8.12
CA MET A 826 10.64 21.66 8.36
C MET A 826 9.16 21.98 8.58
N ALA A 827 8.45 22.25 7.49
CA ALA A 827 7.05 22.64 7.52
C ALA A 827 6.29 22.13 6.29
N ALA A 828 4.96 22.20 6.36
CA ALA A 828 4.11 21.84 5.24
C ALA A 828 4.46 22.62 3.96
N PRO A 829 4.45 21.97 2.78
CA PRO A 829 4.77 22.62 1.51
C PRO A 829 3.83 23.81 1.22
N SER A 830 2.54 23.65 1.52
CA SER A 830 1.50 24.67 1.32
C SER A 830 1.49 25.67 2.47
N LYS A 831 1.45 26.98 2.17
CA LYS A 831 1.50 28.08 3.14
C LYS A 831 0.38 28.00 4.18
N ASN A 832 -0.85 27.72 3.74
CA ASN A 832 -2.03 27.63 4.60
C ASN A 832 -2.01 26.43 5.57
N SER A 833 -1.09 25.49 5.37
CA SER A 833 -0.93 24.29 6.21
C SER A 833 0.25 24.42 7.17
N ARG A 834 1.04 25.50 7.10
CA ARG A 834 2.17 25.72 7.99
C ARG A 834 1.66 26.23 9.34
N GLY A 835 2.16 25.66 10.43
CA GLY A 835 1.93 26.20 11.77
C GLY A 835 2.70 27.50 12.01
N ASP A 836 2.34 28.19 13.09
CA ASP A 836 2.99 29.46 13.49
C ASP A 836 4.43 29.26 13.96
N SER A 837 4.73 28.12 14.58
CA SER A 837 6.08 27.69 14.94
C SER A 837 6.72 26.87 13.81
N LYS A 838 7.88 27.32 13.33
CA LYS A 838 8.65 26.63 12.28
C LYS A 838 9.96 26.14 12.84
N SER A 839 10.25 24.87 12.59
CA SER A 839 11.59 24.32 12.77
C SER A 839 12.38 24.52 11.47
N TYR A 840 13.69 24.73 11.59
CA TYR A 840 14.59 24.92 10.47
C TYR A 840 15.76 23.94 10.62
N ALA A 841 16.18 23.29 9.54
CA ALA A 841 17.27 22.33 9.60
C ALA A 841 18.04 22.20 8.28
N ILE A 842 19.37 22.16 8.33
CA ILE A 842 20.17 21.88 7.13
C ILE A 842 20.00 20.41 6.74
N PRO A 843 19.68 20.10 5.46
CA PRO A 843 19.52 18.74 5.00
C PRO A 843 20.79 17.91 5.22
N ALA A 844 20.63 16.73 5.84
CA ALA A 844 21.72 15.79 6.07
C ALA A 844 22.49 15.40 4.80
N LYS A 845 21.81 15.29 3.64
CA LYS A 845 22.45 14.96 2.37
C LYS A 845 23.44 16.04 1.90
N THR A 846 23.10 17.31 2.12
CA THR A 846 23.97 18.45 1.83
C THR A 846 25.19 18.42 2.74
N LEU A 847 24.99 18.25 4.05
CA LEU A 847 26.06 18.13 5.04
C LEU A 847 27.00 16.96 4.71
N LYS A 848 26.43 15.79 4.41
CA LYS A 848 27.19 14.60 4.01
C LYS A 848 28.06 14.86 2.78
N GLY A 849 27.53 15.56 1.77
CA GLY A 849 28.29 15.95 0.58
C GLY A 849 29.49 16.85 0.92
N MET A 850 29.28 17.84 1.80
CA MET A 850 30.34 18.74 2.25
C MET A 850 31.42 18.01 3.06
N ILE A 851 31.02 17.19 4.04
CA ILE A 851 31.96 16.41 4.87
C ILE A 851 32.74 15.43 3.99
N ARG A 852 32.07 14.78 3.03
CA ARG A 852 32.72 13.90 2.06
C ARG A 852 33.78 14.64 1.26
N HIS A 853 33.51 15.86 0.79
CA HIS A 853 34.49 16.68 0.07
C HIS A 853 35.71 17.03 0.94
N ILE A 854 35.48 17.47 2.18
CA ILE A 854 36.56 17.75 3.14
C ILE A 854 37.44 16.51 3.34
N TYR A 855 36.80 15.35 3.53
CA TYR A 855 37.50 14.08 3.71
C TYR A 855 38.29 13.69 2.47
N THR A 856 37.72 13.82 1.27
CA THR A 856 38.39 13.56 -0.01
C THR A 856 39.67 14.38 -0.17
N ILE A 857 39.66 15.66 0.23
CA ILE A 857 40.86 16.51 0.23
C ILE A 857 41.87 16.01 1.27
N ALA A 858 41.42 15.73 2.49
CA ALA A 858 42.28 15.33 3.59
C ALA A 858 42.97 13.98 3.35
N SER A 859 42.28 13.04 2.69
CA SER A 859 42.78 11.70 2.38
C SER A 859 43.38 11.58 0.97
N ASP A 860 43.53 12.69 0.24
CA ASP A 860 44.01 12.73 -1.16
C ASP A 860 43.30 11.71 -2.08
N SER A 861 42.02 11.45 -1.83
CA SER A 861 41.23 10.41 -2.52
C SER A 861 40.60 10.93 -3.81
N SER A 862 41.40 11.56 -4.67
CA SER A 862 40.94 12.19 -5.91
C SER A 862 40.55 11.20 -7.02
N ILE A 863 40.90 9.92 -6.87
CA ILE A 863 40.66 8.85 -7.87
C ILE A 863 39.41 8.06 -7.50
N THR A 864 38.50 7.87 -8.46
CA THR A 864 37.29 7.04 -8.29
C THR A 864 37.64 5.58 -8.00
N SER A 865 36.93 4.95 -7.06
CA SER A 865 37.10 3.52 -6.80
C SER A 865 36.66 2.67 -7.99
N PRO A 866 37.51 1.79 -8.55
CA PRO A 866 37.17 0.97 -9.71
C PRO A 866 36.19 -0.15 -9.38
N ASN A 867 36.26 -0.72 -8.18
CA ASN A 867 35.38 -1.78 -7.71
C ASN A 867 35.38 -1.88 -6.17
N ILE A 868 34.49 -2.70 -5.61
CA ILE A 868 34.30 -2.84 -4.16
C ILE A 868 35.48 -3.46 -3.39
N GLN A 869 36.41 -4.13 -4.08
CA GLN A 869 37.63 -4.72 -3.48
C GLN A 869 38.78 -3.71 -3.41
N SER A 870 38.65 -2.55 -4.06
CA SER A 870 39.69 -1.53 -4.16
C SER A 870 39.07 -0.15 -4.00
N LEU A 871 38.52 0.12 -2.82
CA LEU A 871 37.92 1.41 -2.49
C LEU A 871 38.99 2.42 -2.08
N ASN A 872 38.89 3.65 -2.57
CA ASN A 872 39.58 4.78 -1.96
C ASN A 872 39.02 5.05 -0.54
N ASP A 873 39.74 5.83 0.26
CA ASP A 873 39.35 6.06 1.66
C ASP A 873 37.98 6.74 1.79
N THR A 874 37.63 7.64 0.86
CA THR A 874 36.34 8.33 0.86
C THR A 874 35.19 7.36 0.62
N ASP A 875 35.31 6.51 -0.40
CA ASP A 875 34.29 5.53 -0.79
C ASP A 875 34.15 4.41 0.25
N ALA A 876 35.24 4.02 0.90
CA ALA A 876 35.23 3.08 2.01
C ALA A 876 34.42 3.61 3.21
N LEU A 877 34.43 4.93 3.44
CA LEU A 877 33.76 5.56 4.58
C LEU A 877 32.33 6.03 4.26
N PHE A 878 32.14 6.76 3.17
CA PHE A 878 30.86 7.38 2.80
C PHE A 878 29.99 6.50 1.89
N GLY A 879 30.53 5.36 1.44
CA GLY A 879 29.88 4.42 0.55
C GLY A 879 30.27 4.63 -0.91
N TRP A 880 30.00 3.61 -1.72
CA TRP A 880 30.35 3.53 -3.13
C TRP A 880 29.18 2.96 -3.94
N VAL A 881 29.00 3.48 -5.17
CA VAL A 881 28.02 2.95 -6.12
C VAL A 881 28.72 2.77 -7.46
N GLY A 882 29.03 1.52 -7.80
CA GLY A 882 29.55 1.13 -9.09
C GLY A 882 28.49 1.13 -10.19
N HIS A 883 28.93 0.84 -11.42
CA HIS A 883 28.08 0.93 -12.61
C HIS A 883 27.26 -0.35 -12.88
N GLY A 884 27.53 -1.44 -12.16
CA GLY A 884 26.87 -2.74 -12.33
C GLY A 884 25.83 -3.08 -11.25
N PRO A 885 24.93 -4.05 -11.53
CA PRO A 885 23.99 -4.55 -10.54
C PRO A 885 24.74 -5.14 -9.33
N ASN A 886 24.23 -4.86 -8.12
CA ASN A 886 24.84 -5.24 -6.84
C ASN A 886 26.21 -4.61 -6.51
N GLN A 887 26.70 -3.64 -7.28
CA GLN A 887 27.95 -2.93 -7.01
C GLN A 887 27.76 -1.72 -6.06
N ALA A 888 26.92 -1.85 -5.04
CA ALA A 888 26.68 -0.75 -4.10
C ALA A 888 27.12 -1.14 -2.68
N LEU A 889 27.76 -0.20 -1.99
CA LEU A 889 28.11 -0.25 -0.58
C LEU A 889 27.48 0.97 0.11
N MET A 890 26.68 0.75 1.14
CA MET A 890 26.14 1.84 1.95
C MET A 890 27.25 2.51 2.76
N GLY A 891 27.15 3.82 2.99
CA GLY A 891 28.10 4.53 3.85
C GLY A 891 28.13 3.98 5.27
N ARG A 892 29.31 4.04 5.90
CA ARG A 892 29.53 3.72 7.32
C ARG A 892 29.15 4.87 8.24
N LEU A 893 29.11 6.08 7.71
CA LEU A 893 28.62 7.26 8.42
C LEU A 893 27.15 7.52 8.11
N SER A 894 26.41 7.83 9.16
CA SER A 894 25.12 8.50 9.09
C SER A 894 25.32 9.95 9.47
N VAL A 895 24.65 10.86 8.76
CA VAL A 895 24.66 12.29 9.07
C VAL A 895 23.22 12.66 9.38
N ASP A 896 22.99 13.31 10.52
CA ASP A 896 21.66 13.78 10.91
C ASP A 896 21.35 15.16 10.33
N PHE A 897 20.10 15.59 10.40
CA PHE A 897 19.68 16.96 10.10
C PHE A 897 20.29 17.92 11.13
N ALA A 898 20.89 19.02 10.66
CA ALA A 898 21.42 20.04 11.58
C ALA A 898 20.33 21.07 11.88
N TYR A 899 19.61 20.88 12.99
CA TYR A 899 18.57 21.78 13.45
C TYR A 899 19.15 23.10 13.93
N PHE A 900 18.46 24.19 13.61
CA PHE A 900 18.74 25.50 14.20
C PHE A 900 18.06 25.58 15.56
N ASP A 901 18.86 25.80 16.60
CA ASP A 901 18.35 26.17 17.92
C ASP A 901 18.02 27.67 17.93
N ASN A 902 16.77 28.01 18.23
CA ASN A 902 16.26 29.39 18.34
C ASN A 902 16.74 30.36 17.24
N PRO A 903 16.47 30.09 15.95
CA PRO A 903 16.98 30.90 14.85
C PRO A 903 16.40 32.32 14.87
N THR A 904 17.26 33.32 14.68
CA THR A 904 16.83 34.69 14.39
C THR A 904 16.68 34.87 12.88
N LEU A 905 15.48 35.23 12.42
CA LEU A 905 15.16 35.33 11.00
C LEU A 905 15.07 36.78 10.52
N ALA A 906 15.59 37.04 9.33
CA ALA A 906 15.45 38.32 8.65
C ALA A 906 15.36 38.11 7.12
N TRP A 907 14.57 38.95 6.45
CA TRP A 907 14.41 38.90 5.00
C TRP A 907 15.42 39.82 4.32
N PHE A 908 16.22 39.26 3.42
CA PHE A 908 17.18 40.01 2.60
C PHE A 908 16.87 39.82 1.13
N LYS A 909 16.92 40.91 0.35
CA LYS A 909 16.96 40.81 -1.11
C LYS A 909 18.36 40.35 -1.51
N ALA A 910 18.50 39.07 -1.81
CA ALA A 910 19.75 38.56 -2.35
C ALA A 910 19.93 39.05 -3.81
N PRO A 911 21.07 39.68 -4.16
CA PRO A 911 21.46 39.76 -5.56
C PRO A 911 21.60 38.32 -6.10
N TYR A 912 21.12 38.09 -7.32
CA TYR A 912 21.00 36.79 -8.00
C TYR A 912 22.30 35.93 -7.92
N PRO A 913 22.22 34.58 -7.98
CA PRO A 913 23.11 33.70 -7.24
C PRO A 913 24.53 33.62 -7.80
N TYR A 914 25.52 33.71 -6.91
CA TYR A 914 26.88 33.14 -6.97
C TYR A 914 27.53 32.97 -8.35
N GLY A 915 27.48 33.99 -9.20
CA GLY A 915 28.47 34.12 -10.27
C GLY A 915 29.75 34.67 -9.67
N ASN A 916 29.76 35.99 -9.48
CA ASN A 916 30.98 36.75 -9.30
C ASN A 916 31.20 37.22 -7.85
N TRP A 917 30.27 36.94 -6.94
CA TRP A 917 30.33 37.48 -5.57
C TRP A 917 31.22 36.63 -4.67
N VAL A 918 32.25 37.25 -4.07
CA VAL A 918 33.20 36.61 -3.15
C VAL A 918 33.12 37.29 -1.77
N TYR A 919 33.17 36.50 -0.71
CA TYR A 919 33.27 37.01 0.67
C TYR A 919 34.75 37.21 1.03
N ASP A 920 35.15 38.47 1.21
CA ASP A 920 36.54 38.89 1.48
C ASP A 920 36.55 39.98 2.57
N ASN A 921 37.43 39.84 3.56
CA ASN A 921 37.53 40.75 4.72
C ASN A 921 36.17 41.10 5.35
N GLN A 922 35.36 40.08 5.63
CA GLN A 922 34.02 40.21 6.22
C GLN A 922 32.97 40.94 5.36
N THR A 923 33.23 41.16 4.06
CA THR A 923 32.32 41.87 3.15
C THR A 923 32.12 41.11 1.83
N TRP A 924 30.93 41.21 1.25
CA TRP A 924 30.62 40.64 -0.06
C TRP A 924 31.01 41.60 -1.18
N LYS A 925 31.76 41.12 -2.18
CA LYS A 925 32.20 41.92 -3.35
C LYS A 925 31.89 41.19 -4.67
N ASP A 926 31.33 41.89 -5.65
CA ASP A 926 31.14 41.41 -7.03
C ASP A 926 32.47 41.52 -7.80
N THR A 927 32.97 40.41 -8.34
CA THR A 927 34.24 40.33 -9.10
C THR A 927 34.05 40.43 -10.62
N GLY A 928 32.83 40.64 -11.11
CA GLY A 928 32.56 40.88 -12.53
C GLY A 928 32.93 39.75 -13.51
N GLY A 929 33.16 38.51 -13.06
CA GLY A 929 33.28 37.34 -13.93
C GLY A 929 34.61 37.23 -14.66
N LYS A 930 35.67 37.86 -14.16
CA LYS A 930 37.02 37.65 -14.68
C LYS A 930 37.53 36.28 -14.23
N ASP A 931 37.27 35.27 -15.06
CA ASP A 931 37.89 33.95 -15.04
C ASP A 931 39.43 34.08 -14.98
N ASN A 932 40.00 34.02 -13.77
CA ASN A 932 41.37 33.54 -13.50
C ASN A 932 41.76 33.55 -12.02
N ILE A 933 40.81 33.67 -11.08
CA ILE A 933 41.09 33.23 -9.72
C ILE A 933 40.90 31.72 -9.72
N LYS A 934 41.96 30.97 -10.06
CA LYS A 934 42.09 29.59 -9.54
C LYS A 934 41.73 29.70 -8.06
N PRO A 935 40.74 28.94 -7.54
CA PRO A 935 40.49 28.96 -6.12
C PRO A 935 41.86 28.70 -5.49
N LYS A 936 42.42 29.70 -4.78
CA LYS A 936 43.54 29.43 -3.89
C LYS A 936 43.07 28.21 -3.11
N LYS A 937 43.90 27.16 -3.02
CA LYS A 937 43.70 26.13 -2.00
C LYS A 937 43.50 26.90 -0.69
N LEU A 938 42.25 27.14 -0.34
CA LEU A 938 41.88 27.91 0.83
C LEU A 938 42.31 26.99 1.96
N ARG A 939 43.32 27.42 2.72
CA ARG A 939 43.77 26.66 3.88
C ARG A 939 42.53 26.49 4.76
N THR A 940 42.21 25.24 5.03
CA THR A 940 41.01 24.72 5.70
C THR A 940 40.76 25.29 7.11
N GLY A 941 41.59 26.23 7.59
CA GLY A 941 41.50 26.80 8.93
C GLY A 941 40.67 28.08 9.09
N GLU A 942 40.23 28.75 8.00
CA GLU A 942 39.60 30.08 8.13
C GLU A 942 38.06 30.07 8.09
N TYR A 943 37.41 28.99 7.64
CA TYR A 943 35.95 28.97 7.41
C TYR A 943 35.18 27.92 8.23
N PHE A 944 35.89 26.99 8.87
CA PHE A 944 35.29 25.97 9.72
C PHE A 944 36.19 25.76 10.94
N ASN A 945 35.84 26.39 12.07
CA ASN A 945 36.35 25.95 13.36
C ASN A 945 35.59 24.67 13.73
N MET A 946 36.09 23.55 13.23
CA MET A 946 35.70 22.23 13.68
C MET A 946 36.53 21.94 14.94
N ARG A 947 35.92 21.99 16.13
CA ARG A 947 36.50 21.32 17.30
C ARG A 947 36.10 19.85 17.20
N LEU A 948 37.08 19.01 16.91
CA LEU A 948 36.96 17.54 16.92
C LEU A 948 36.88 17.00 18.34
#